data_AF-A0A0D2NL38-F1
#
_entry.id   AF-A0A0D2NL38-F1
#
_cell.length_a   1.000
_cell.length_b   1.000
_cell.length_c   1.000
_cell.angle_alpha   90.00
_cell.angle_beta   90.00
_cell.angle_gamma   90.00
#
_symmetry.space_group_name_H-M   'P 1'
#
loop_
_entity.id
_entity.type
_entity.pdbx_description
1 polymer ?
#
loop_
_entity_poly.entity_id
_entity_poly.type
_entity_poly.pdbx_seq_one_letter_code
_entity_poly.pdbx_strand_id
1 'polypeptide(L)'
;MNMAEREIEILRGHELRLLRCTLCQPPSDPSSHLQPSGFAASVPPLHALISDFLTSVESGNYLGALSSDAARLVLASPDSDLSSHSPDRVYSDLLDRVESFINEPSIDDAEKACRVVLVVCVAVAALFWFIQCNLTGPVNGLPKRPLPMKAWWEASEMVEWESWARNQLMAAGSDLLGKFCYLQYIVFAKMLLLKTRDLLFEASFMSTFKIRSISWWLFRALLIHQQILDERSSSLFELLQVFKGETLGHFGSFEKVTSYWGAQLQDGEASTIVSMVHLEAGVLEYIYGRLDPCRLDLESAEVVAGLQLSVTGILGLRTVHQVEPKAQMILVANTSSKSVSGDINTSIAPDTQLTGPNVSEASDIYMTPKLVENGNGFRKNECGGVVSTLTTVQQAVVLAQCLLIEKSSPHGEMQGWDMAPYIEAIDSQKSSYFILKCFCNILRIRWESTRSRTKQRALEMMDNLVESIHKPSPGVPLRLPFCFSVYIPTIPALRKQYGDILVSCGLIGEALKIFEDLELWDNLIYCYSKLEKKAAAVELIKEQLSRRPNDPKLWCSLGDITHSDACYEKALEVSNNRSARAKRCLAYNAYGRGEYEKSKILWESALALNSLYSNGWFALGAAALKARDVEKALDGFTRAVQLDPENGEAWNNIACLHMIKKKSKESFIAFKEALKYKRDSWQMWENYSQVAFDVGNIGQSLEAIKMVLNMTNNKRIDVELLEKIMQYLEERTSARLTAVTNDDDLPSQTSSDSIPCSVNPSANAEKNAGRLRENEHLLEFLGKILQQVSNTLMVVLLLFSLLIESVAKLSHAGHQKLSPYRILMLSTYHWTSKFVVR
;
A
#
# COMPACT_ATOMS: atom_id res chain seq x y z
N MET A 1 45.91 18.49 -4.61
CA MET A 1 45.27 17.37 -3.91
C MET A 1 46.34 16.48 -3.32
N ASN A 2 46.20 16.12 -2.04
CA ASN A 2 47.00 15.07 -1.43
C ASN A 2 46.66 13.71 -2.06
N MET A 3 47.60 12.76 -2.05
CA MET A 3 47.41 11.42 -2.62
C MET A 3 46.15 10.72 -2.08
N ALA A 4 45.88 10.84 -0.78
CA ALA A 4 44.68 10.31 -0.15
C ALA A 4 43.37 10.97 -0.63
N GLU A 5 43.36 12.27 -0.92
CA GLU A 5 42.17 12.96 -1.46
C GLU A 5 41.82 12.46 -2.86
N ARG A 6 42.84 12.16 -3.67
CA ARG A 6 42.68 11.61 -5.02
C ARG A 6 42.08 10.20 -4.97
N GLU A 7 42.52 9.37 -4.05
CA GLU A 7 41.97 8.02 -3.85
C GLU A 7 40.50 8.05 -3.40
N ILE A 8 40.18 8.95 -2.47
CA ILE A 8 38.79 9.17 -2.03
C ILE A 8 37.91 9.56 -3.22
N GLU A 9 38.38 10.47 -4.07
CA GLU A 9 37.63 10.91 -5.26
C GLU A 9 37.39 9.74 -6.23
N ILE A 10 38.40 8.90 -6.50
CA ILE A 10 38.25 7.72 -7.38
C ILE A 10 37.23 6.73 -6.81
N LEU A 11 37.31 6.41 -5.52
CA LEU A 11 36.40 5.48 -4.85
C LEU A 11 34.95 5.98 -4.87
N ARG A 12 34.72 7.26 -4.58
CA ARG A 12 33.39 7.89 -4.67
C ARG A 12 32.87 7.90 -6.10
N GLY A 13 33.75 8.03 -7.09
CA GLY A 13 33.41 7.92 -8.50
C GLY A 13 32.89 6.52 -8.88
N HIS A 14 33.51 5.46 -8.34
CA HIS A 14 33.04 4.09 -8.51
C HIS A 14 31.66 3.88 -7.87
N GLU A 15 31.44 4.39 -6.65
CA GLU A 15 30.10 4.36 -6.00
C GLU A 15 29.04 5.09 -6.85
N LEU A 16 29.38 6.26 -7.39
CA LEU A 16 28.46 7.06 -8.20
C LEU A 16 28.12 6.36 -9.53
N ARG A 17 29.10 5.75 -10.20
CA ARG A 17 28.87 4.95 -11.42
C ARG A 17 27.91 3.79 -11.19
N LEU A 18 28.09 3.08 -10.09
CA LEU A 18 27.19 1.97 -9.72
C LEU A 18 25.77 2.47 -9.44
N LEU A 19 25.62 3.60 -8.74
CA LEU A 19 24.32 4.23 -8.50
C LEU A 19 23.66 4.70 -9.80
N ARG A 20 24.41 5.29 -10.73
CA ARG A 20 23.91 5.77 -12.03
C ARG A 20 23.14 4.71 -12.81
N CYS A 21 23.52 3.43 -12.71
CA CYS A 21 22.78 2.31 -13.30
C CYS A 21 21.29 2.27 -12.90
N THR A 22 20.92 2.88 -11.77
CA THR A 22 19.55 2.99 -11.25
C THR A 22 18.95 4.40 -11.36
N LEU A 23 19.74 5.41 -11.71
CA LEU A 23 19.32 6.82 -11.75
C LEU A 23 18.97 7.28 -13.17
N CYS A 24 19.94 7.20 -14.08
CA CYS A 24 19.89 7.71 -15.45
C CYS A 24 20.85 6.90 -16.33
N GLN A 25 20.70 6.95 -17.66
CA GLN A 25 21.62 6.24 -18.54
C GLN A 25 23.05 6.80 -18.40
N PRO A 26 24.10 5.96 -18.33
CA PRO A 26 25.47 6.46 -18.54
C PRO A 26 25.56 7.04 -19.97
N PRO A 27 26.25 8.18 -20.18
CA PRO A 27 26.38 8.78 -21.51
C PRO A 27 26.93 7.77 -22.51
N SER A 28 26.38 7.76 -23.72
CA SER A 28 26.71 6.84 -24.81
C SER A 28 28.14 6.97 -25.37
N ASP A 29 28.95 7.87 -24.83
CA ASP A 29 30.37 7.99 -25.13
C ASP A 29 31.22 7.39 -23.99
N PRO A 30 31.74 6.16 -24.13
CA PRO A 30 32.78 5.65 -23.23
C PRO A 30 34.09 6.46 -23.31
N SER A 31 34.17 7.48 -24.18
CA SER A 31 35.36 8.30 -24.42
C SER A 31 35.38 9.67 -23.74
N SER A 32 34.31 10.10 -23.05
CA SER A 32 34.26 11.46 -22.45
C SER A 32 34.43 11.50 -20.93
N HIS A 33 34.74 10.39 -20.27
CA HIS A 33 35.21 10.44 -18.89
C HIS A 33 36.66 10.92 -18.89
N LEU A 34 36.85 12.19 -18.49
CA LEU A 34 38.10 12.79 -18.00
C LEU A 34 39.28 11.80 -17.98
N GLN A 35 39.98 11.67 -19.11
CA GLN A 35 41.40 11.34 -19.00
C GLN A 35 42.02 12.55 -18.28
N PRO A 36 42.67 12.37 -17.11
CA PRO A 36 43.51 13.40 -16.58
C PRO A 36 44.59 13.63 -17.64
N SER A 37 44.52 14.76 -18.33
CA SER A 37 45.52 15.16 -19.29
C SER A 37 46.85 15.32 -18.54
N GLY A 38 47.78 14.41 -18.82
CA GLY A 38 49.17 14.50 -18.42
C GLY A 38 49.47 13.96 -17.02
N PHE A 39 50.68 13.42 -16.92
CA PHE A 39 51.41 12.95 -15.74
C PHE A 39 51.34 11.45 -15.43
N ALA A 40 52.42 10.79 -15.88
CA ALA A 40 52.86 9.48 -15.45
C ALA A 40 52.92 9.38 -13.91
N ALA A 41 52.15 8.45 -13.35
CA ALA A 41 52.40 7.78 -12.07
C ALA A 41 51.55 6.50 -12.07
N SER A 42 52.16 5.36 -11.75
CA SER A 42 51.53 4.03 -11.68
C SER A 42 50.36 4.00 -10.69
N VAL A 43 49.12 3.96 -11.20
CA VAL A 43 47.91 3.69 -10.42
C VAL A 43 47.59 2.18 -10.55
N PRO A 44 47.32 1.47 -9.42
CA PRO A 44 47.42 0.00 -9.28
C PRO A 44 46.33 -0.84 -9.98
N PRO A 45 46.56 -2.16 -10.17
CA PRO A 45 45.71 -3.07 -10.96
C PRO A 45 44.22 -3.18 -10.52
N LEU A 46 43.90 -2.93 -9.25
CA LEU A 46 42.53 -3.10 -8.72
C LEU A 46 41.52 -2.07 -9.25
N HIS A 47 41.91 -0.81 -9.45
CA HIS A 47 40.99 0.19 -10.00
C HIS A 47 40.61 -0.11 -11.46
N ALA A 48 41.54 -0.65 -12.26
CA ALA A 48 41.27 -1.10 -13.61
C ALA A 48 40.24 -2.24 -13.61
N LEU A 49 40.42 -3.23 -12.73
CA LEU A 49 39.49 -4.34 -12.55
C LEU A 49 38.09 -3.88 -12.12
N ILE A 50 37.99 -2.92 -11.18
CA ILE A 50 36.71 -2.35 -10.76
C ILE A 50 36.05 -1.60 -11.91
N SER A 51 36.82 -0.83 -12.69
CA SER A 51 36.27 -0.10 -13.84
C SER A 51 35.75 -1.05 -14.93
N ASP A 52 36.50 -2.10 -15.27
CA ASP A 52 36.09 -3.11 -16.24
C ASP A 52 34.84 -3.86 -15.76
N PHE A 53 34.78 -4.19 -14.47
CA PHE A 53 33.59 -4.77 -13.84
C PHE A 53 32.37 -3.83 -13.97
N LEU A 54 32.54 -2.55 -13.63
CA LEU A 54 31.47 -1.55 -13.74
C LEU A 54 30.99 -1.37 -15.18
N THR A 55 31.87 -1.36 -16.18
CA THR A 55 31.43 -1.30 -17.59
C THR A 55 30.58 -2.50 -18.01
N SER A 56 30.87 -3.68 -17.46
CA SER A 56 30.05 -4.88 -17.67
C SER A 56 28.67 -4.76 -17.00
N VAL A 57 28.60 -4.14 -15.82
CA VAL A 57 27.33 -3.87 -15.13
C VAL A 57 26.52 -2.78 -15.86
N GLU A 58 27.16 -1.68 -16.26
CA GLU A 58 26.55 -0.56 -16.99
C GLU A 58 25.97 -0.98 -18.35
N SER A 59 26.58 -1.97 -19.01
CA SER A 59 26.06 -2.56 -20.26
C SER A 59 24.93 -3.58 -20.05
N GLY A 60 24.59 -3.91 -18.80
CA GLY A 60 23.57 -4.90 -18.46
C GLY A 60 24.05 -6.35 -18.53
N ASN A 61 25.36 -6.60 -18.66
CA ASN A 61 25.94 -7.95 -18.65
C ASN A 61 26.31 -8.40 -17.22
N TYR A 62 25.31 -8.52 -16.35
CA TYR A 62 25.53 -8.83 -14.93
C TYR A 62 26.18 -10.20 -14.72
N LEU A 63 25.75 -11.21 -15.48
CA LEU A 63 26.32 -12.56 -15.37
C LEU A 63 27.79 -12.60 -15.84
N GLY A 64 28.11 -11.87 -16.91
CA GLY A 64 29.48 -11.71 -17.39
C GLY A 64 30.35 -11.00 -16.34
N ALA A 65 29.83 -9.94 -15.70
CA ALA A 65 30.50 -9.26 -14.60
C ALA A 65 30.78 -10.23 -13.44
N LEU A 66 29.79 -11.02 -13.01
CA LEU A 66 29.96 -12.01 -11.94
C LEU A 66 30.93 -13.13 -12.32
N SER A 67 31.12 -13.41 -13.61
CA SER A 67 32.06 -14.43 -14.11
C SER A 67 33.46 -13.89 -14.43
N SER A 68 33.68 -12.59 -14.27
CA SER A 68 34.93 -11.89 -14.58
C SER A 68 36.06 -12.26 -13.63
N ASP A 69 37.29 -11.93 -14.01
CA ASP A 69 38.47 -12.15 -13.15
C ASP A 69 38.37 -11.31 -11.86
N ALA A 70 37.77 -10.12 -11.91
CA ALA A 70 37.53 -9.29 -10.73
C ALA A 70 36.60 -9.97 -9.71
N ALA A 71 35.51 -10.60 -10.18
CA ALA A 71 34.65 -11.39 -9.31
C ALA A 71 35.36 -12.65 -8.80
N ARG A 72 36.18 -13.31 -9.63
CA ARG A 72 36.99 -14.46 -9.19
C ARG A 72 37.99 -14.08 -8.11
N LEU A 73 38.56 -12.87 -8.11
CA LEU A 73 39.43 -12.46 -6.99
C LEU A 73 38.69 -12.44 -5.65
N VAL A 74 37.40 -12.10 -5.65
CA VAL A 74 36.55 -12.13 -4.46
C VAL A 74 36.06 -13.55 -4.13
N LEU A 75 35.80 -14.37 -5.16
CA LEU A 75 35.04 -15.62 -5.04
C LEU A 75 35.86 -16.91 -5.19
N ALA A 76 37.05 -16.86 -5.79
CA ALA A 76 37.76 -18.07 -6.25
C ALA A 76 38.31 -18.91 -5.10
N SER A 77 38.42 -20.21 -5.40
CA SER A 77 39.26 -21.21 -4.73
C SER A 77 40.30 -21.70 -5.73
N PRO A 78 41.57 -21.87 -5.36
CA PRO A 78 42.45 -22.84 -6.01
C PRO A 78 42.08 -24.24 -5.46
N ASP A 79 41.34 -25.02 -6.26
CA ASP A 79 41.21 -26.48 -6.11
C ASP A 79 40.55 -27.07 -4.83
N SER A 80 39.36 -26.60 -4.43
CA SER A 80 38.53 -27.34 -3.45
C SER A 80 37.21 -27.84 -4.06
N ASP A 81 37.04 -29.17 -4.05
CA ASP A 81 35.82 -29.89 -4.44
C ASP A 81 34.62 -29.48 -3.56
N LEU A 82 33.86 -28.48 -4.00
CA LEU A 82 32.61 -28.01 -3.38
C LEU A 82 31.44 -29.00 -3.54
N SER A 83 31.64 -30.14 -4.21
CA SER A 83 30.61 -31.12 -4.59
C SER A 83 29.99 -31.89 -3.41
N SER A 84 30.47 -31.71 -2.18
CA SER A 84 29.97 -32.42 -0.99
C SER A 84 29.39 -31.50 0.10
N HIS A 85 29.20 -30.21 -0.19
CA HIS A 85 28.87 -29.20 0.83
C HIS A 85 27.42 -28.72 0.72
N SER A 86 26.74 -28.70 1.87
CA SER A 86 25.41 -28.10 1.99
C SER A 86 25.47 -26.59 1.64
N PRO A 87 24.38 -25.99 1.13
CA PRO A 87 24.36 -24.58 0.77
C PRO A 87 24.84 -23.66 1.90
N ASP A 88 24.46 -23.95 3.16
CA ASP A 88 24.91 -23.18 4.33
C ASP A 88 26.43 -23.13 4.47
N ARG A 89 27.12 -24.25 4.23
CA ARG A 89 28.60 -24.31 4.30
C ARG A 89 29.22 -23.50 3.17
N VAL A 90 28.70 -23.64 1.95
CA VAL A 90 29.23 -22.90 0.79
C VAL A 90 29.13 -21.39 1.00
N TYR A 91 27.99 -20.91 1.49
CA TYR A 91 27.80 -19.48 1.78
C TYR A 91 28.63 -19.01 2.98
N SER A 92 28.80 -19.84 4.02
CA SER A 92 29.70 -19.52 5.14
C SER A 92 31.14 -19.36 4.66
N ASP A 93 31.65 -20.32 3.90
CA ASP A 93 33.01 -20.29 3.36
C ASP A 93 33.23 -19.07 2.43
N LEU A 94 32.21 -18.69 1.66
CA LEU A 94 32.25 -17.48 0.84
C LEU A 94 32.37 -16.21 1.70
N LEU A 95 31.66 -16.13 2.83
CA LEU A 95 31.72 -14.98 3.73
C LEU A 95 33.06 -14.88 4.46
N ASP A 96 33.62 -16.01 4.89
CA ASP A 96 34.94 -16.07 5.53
C ASP A 96 36.05 -15.65 4.56
N ARG A 97 35.91 -15.98 3.27
CA ARG A 97 36.84 -15.51 2.22
C ARG A 97 36.72 -14.02 1.98
N VAL A 98 35.50 -13.49 1.93
CA VAL A 98 35.30 -12.04 1.76
C VAL A 98 35.93 -11.29 2.93
N GLU A 99 35.79 -11.80 4.14
CA GLU A 99 36.48 -11.26 5.31
C GLU A 99 38.01 -11.34 5.17
N SER A 100 38.56 -12.49 4.80
CA SER A 100 40.00 -12.64 4.56
C SER A 100 40.52 -11.75 3.43
N PHE A 101 39.71 -11.53 2.39
CA PHE A 101 40.05 -10.67 1.26
C PHE A 101 40.09 -9.20 1.68
N ILE A 102 39.13 -8.73 2.48
CA ILE A 102 39.10 -7.35 2.98
C ILE A 102 40.20 -7.13 4.02
N ASN A 103 40.43 -8.10 4.92
CA ASN A 103 41.36 -8.00 6.05
C ASN A 103 42.76 -8.55 5.76
N GLU A 104 43.16 -8.68 4.50
CA GLU A 104 44.46 -9.26 4.14
C GLU A 104 45.64 -8.50 4.82
N PRO A 105 46.51 -9.20 5.56
CA PRO A 105 47.50 -8.59 6.44
C PRO A 105 48.75 -8.12 5.68
N SER A 106 48.67 -6.94 5.07
CA SER A 106 49.83 -6.22 4.49
C SER A 106 49.43 -4.93 3.77
N ILE A 107 48.14 -4.61 3.78
CA ILE A 107 47.50 -3.71 2.83
C ILE A 107 47.14 -2.40 3.52
N ASP A 108 47.35 -1.28 2.81
CA ASP A 108 47.00 0.04 3.30
C ASP A 108 45.47 0.29 3.31
N ASP A 109 45.05 1.35 4.00
CA ASP A 109 43.62 1.65 4.15
C ASP A 109 42.93 2.03 2.82
N ALA A 110 43.70 2.50 1.84
CA ALA A 110 43.17 2.88 0.53
C ALA A 110 42.85 1.64 -0.32
N GLU A 111 43.76 0.66 -0.36
CA GLU A 111 43.53 -0.61 -1.05
C GLU A 111 42.45 -1.45 -0.33
N LYS A 112 42.38 -1.43 1.01
CA LYS A 112 41.24 -2.01 1.73
C LYS A 112 39.90 -1.41 1.29
N ALA A 113 39.82 -0.08 1.17
CA ALA A 113 38.62 0.59 0.68
C ALA A 113 38.29 0.18 -0.78
N CYS A 114 39.30 0.00 -1.64
CA CYS A 114 39.10 -0.53 -3.01
C CYS A 114 38.50 -1.93 -3.00
N ARG A 115 39.01 -2.82 -2.15
CA ARG A 115 38.52 -4.19 -2.00
C ARG A 115 37.07 -4.22 -1.53
N VAL A 116 36.72 -3.34 -0.58
CA VAL A 116 35.33 -3.15 -0.15
C VAL A 116 34.44 -2.71 -1.31
N VAL A 117 34.84 -1.71 -2.10
CA VAL A 117 34.07 -1.26 -3.28
C VAL A 117 33.89 -2.41 -4.27
N LEU A 118 34.91 -3.24 -4.51
CA LEU A 118 34.80 -4.40 -5.40
C LEU A 118 33.77 -5.43 -4.87
N VAL A 119 33.79 -5.75 -3.58
CA VAL A 119 32.81 -6.64 -2.96
C VAL A 119 31.39 -6.08 -3.09
N VAL A 120 31.20 -4.77 -2.88
CA VAL A 120 29.92 -4.10 -3.09
C VAL A 120 29.48 -4.20 -4.55
N CYS A 121 30.38 -4.00 -5.52
CA CYS A 121 30.07 -4.16 -6.94
C CYS A 121 29.59 -5.59 -7.27
N VAL A 122 30.26 -6.61 -6.74
CA VAL A 122 29.87 -8.03 -6.90
C VAL A 122 28.48 -8.29 -6.30
N ALA A 123 28.22 -7.79 -5.09
CA ALA A 123 26.92 -7.93 -4.44
C ALA A 123 25.80 -7.24 -5.23
N VAL A 124 26.04 -6.02 -5.73
CA VAL A 124 25.04 -5.26 -6.51
C VAL A 124 24.81 -5.89 -7.88
N ALA A 125 25.83 -6.44 -8.54
CA ALA A 125 25.64 -7.20 -9.78
C ALA A 125 24.76 -8.44 -9.58
N ALA A 126 24.92 -9.14 -8.44
CA ALA A 126 24.03 -10.25 -8.07
C ALA A 126 22.59 -9.78 -7.81
N LEU A 127 22.41 -8.64 -7.13
CA LEU A 127 21.09 -8.04 -6.94
C LEU A 127 20.43 -7.64 -8.28
N PHE A 128 21.17 -7.01 -9.19
CA PHE A 128 20.66 -6.61 -10.50
C PHE A 128 20.30 -7.82 -11.36
N TRP A 129 21.08 -8.89 -11.30
CA TRP A 129 20.73 -10.15 -11.95
C TRP A 129 19.39 -10.70 -11.43
N PHE A 130 19.18 -10.71 -10.11
CA PHE A 130 17.91 -11.12 -9.53
C PHE A 130 16.74 -10.23 -9.98
N ILE A 131 16.95 -8.91 -10.02
CA ILE A 131 15.94 -7.93 -10.45
C ILE A 131 15.60 -8.08 -11.93
N GLN A 132 16.59 -8.33 -12.79
CA GLN A 132 16.34 -8.60 -14.20
C GLN A 132 15.44 -9.84 -14.36
N CYS A 133 15.72 -10.91 -13.61
CA CYS A 133 14.97 -12.16 -13.71
C CYS A 133 13.55 -12.07 -13.15
N ASN A 134 13.31 -11.22 -12.14
CA ASN A 134 12.07 -11.27 -11.35
C ASN A 134 11.28 -9.95 -11.31
N LEU A 135 11.80 -8.85 -11.87
CA LEU A 135 11.16 -7.53 -11.86
C LEU A 135 11.12 -6.91 -13.27
N THR A 136 12.28 -6.74 -13.92
CA THR A 136 12.40 -5.84 -15.08
C THR A 136 12.44 -6.55 -16.44
N GLY A 137 12.92 -7.80 -16.50
CA GLY A 137 13.17 -8.53 -17.74
C GLY A 137 14.29 -7.91 -18.60
N PRO A 138 14.55 -8.44 -19.81
CA PRO A 138 14.03 -9.69 -20.36
C PRO A 138 14.62 -10.93 -19.66
N VAL A 139 13.85 -12.02 -19.69
CA VAL A 139 14.13 -13.30 -19.02
C VAL A 139 14.82 -14.30 -19.97
N ASN A 140 15.36 -13.84 -21.11
CA ASN A 140 15.94 -14.74 -22.13
C ASN A 140 17.38 -15.15 -21.77
N GLY A 141 17.70 -16.43 -21.98
CA GLY A 141 19.07 -16.95 -21.81
C GLY A 141 19.50 -17.17 -20.36
N LEU A 142 18.56 -17.48 -19.46
CA LEU A 142 18.87 -17.72 -18.06
C LEU A 142 19.89 -18.87 -17.91
N PRO A 143 21.07 -18.65 -17.29
CA PRO A 143 22.01 -19.69 -16.99
C PRO A 143 21.37 -20.69 -16.03
N LYS A 144 21.55 -21.98 -16.27
CA LYS A 144 21.00 -23.02 -15.39
C LYS A 144 21.60 -23.03 -13.98
N ARG A 145 22.54 -22.13 -13.64
CA ARG A 145 23.41 -22.28 -12.46
C ARG A 145 23.50 -20.98 -11.64
N PRO A 146 23.21 -21.02 -10.34
CA PRO A 146 23.58 -20.01 -9.36
C PRO A 146 25.09 -19.90 -9.22
N LEU A 147 25.59 -18.67 -9.38
CA LEU A 147 27.00 -18.27 -9.23
C LEU A 147 27.94 -18.90 -10.29
N PRO A 148 29.09 -18.27 -10.58
CA PRO A 148 30.08 -18.79 -11.52
C PRO A 148 30.92 -19.93 -10.92
N MET A 149 30.34 -20.79 -10.08
CA MET A 149 31.00 -21.98 -9.58
C MET A 149 31.00 -23.06 -10.68
N LYS A 150 32.20 -23.38 -11.18
CA LYS A 150 32.42 -24.44 -12.18
C LYS A 150 32.29 -25.84 -11.53
N ALA A 151 31.12 -26.26 -11.07
CA ALA A 151 30.91 -27.69 -10.80
C ALA A 151 29.44 -28.11 -10.89
N TRP A 152 29.14 -28.94 -11.91
CA TRP A 152 28.13 -30.02 -11.99
C TRP A 152 27.06 -30.07 -10.89
N TRP A 153 25.85 -29.63 -11.20
CA TRP A 153 24.68 -29.80 -10.33
C TRP A 153 23.71 -30.80 -10.95
N GLU A 154 23.36 -31.84 -10.21
CA GLU A 154 22.26 -32.71 -10.58
C GLU A 154 20.91 -32.00 -10.33
N ALA A 155 19.84 -32.43 -11.02
CA ALA A 155 18.51 -31.82 -10.88
C ALA A 155 17.96 -31.91 -9.44
N SER A 156 18.37 -32.94 -8.68
CA SER A 156 18.05 -33.14 -7.26
C SER A 156 18.68 -32.05 -6.37
N GLU A 157 19.95 -31.70 -6.61
CA GLU A 157 20.68 -30.69 -5.85
C GLU A 157 20.08 -29.29 -6.08
N MET A 158 19.61 -28.98 -7.29
CA MET A 158 18.93 -27.70 -7.54
C MET A 158 17.70 -27.48 -6.65
N VAL A 159 16.91 -28.52 -6.41
CA VAL A 159 15.73 -28.45 -5.55
C VAL A 159 16.12 -28.17 -4.10
N GLU A 160 17.22 -28.75 -3.62
CA GLU A 160 17.74 -28.49 -2.28
C GLU A 160 18.20 -27.03 -2.13
N TRP A 161 18.93 -26.50 -3.12
CA TRP A 161 19.41 -25.11 -3.11
C TRP A 161 18.27 -24.09 -3.23
N GLU A 162 17.26 -24.36 -4.05
CA GLU A 162 16.05 -23.53 -4.12
C GLU A 162 15.28 -23.55 -2.81
N SER A 163 15.10 -24.73 -2.20
CA SER A 163 14.45 -24.87 -0.89
C SER A 163 15.22 -24.15 0.20
N TRP A 164 16.56 -24.24 0.19
CA TRP A 164 17.42 -23.52 1.11
C TRP A 164 17.28 -22.00 0.94
N ALA A 165 17.37 -21.49 -0.30
CA ALA A 165 17.25 -20.04 -0.54
C ALA A 165 15.88 -19.50 -0.15
N ARG A 166 14.80 -20.26 -0.42
CA ARG A 166 13.45 -19.96 0.08
C ARG A 166 13.42 -19.90 1.61
N ASN A 167 14.02 -20.88 2.29
CA ASN A 167 14.09 -20.91 3.75
C ASN A 167 14.85 -19.69 4.34
N GLN A 168 15.92 -19.22 3.68
CA GLN A 168 16.67 -18.02 4.08
C GLN A 168 15.91 -16.71 3.85
N LEU A 169 14.94 -16.72 2.93
CA LEU A 169 14.11 -15.56 2.60
C LEU A 169 12.77 -15.56 3.32
N MET A 170 12.29 -16.68 3.85
CA MET A 170 11.14 -16.67 4.75
C MET A 170 11.43 -15.79 5.97
N ALA A 171 10.51 -14.90 6.31
CA ALA A 171 10.66 -13.98 7.43
C ALA A 171 9.33 -13.82 8.17
N ALA A 172 9.38 -13.71 9.51
CA ALA A 172 8.20 -13.57 10.37
C ALA A 172 7.10 -14.63 10.10
N GLY A 173 7.47 -15.86 9.74
CA GLY A 173 6.50 -16.93 9.43
C GLY A 173 5.70 -16.74 8.14
N SER A 174 6.08 -15.78 7.30
CA SER A 174 5.58 -15.58 5.94
C SER A 174 6.49 -16.24 4.91
N ASP A 175 5.87 -16.69 3.82
CA ASP A 175 6.49 -17.37 2.70
C ASP A 175 6.51 -16.46 1.46
N LEU A 176 7.05 -16.96 0.34
CA LEU A 176 7.15 -16.21 -0.91
C LEU A 176 5.79 -16.12 -1.66
N LEU A 177 5.58 -14.99 -2.34
CA LEU A 177 4.42 -14.66 -3.20
C LEU A 177 4.41 -15.44 -4.54
N GLY A 178 4.74 -16.73 -4.49
CA GLY A 178 4.83 -17.61 -5.65
C GLY A 178 6.26 -18.01 -6.00
N LYS A 179 6.42 -18.54 -7.21
CA LYS A 179 7.69 -19.05 -7.71
C LYS A 179 8.56 -17.93 -8.27
N PHE A 180 9.80 -17.85 -7.78
CA PHE A 180 10.81 -16.91 -8.22
C PHE A 180 12.00 -17.64 -8.82
N CYS A 181 12.66 -17.01 -9.79
CA CYS A 181 13.86 -17.54 -10.40
C CYS A 181 15.10 -17.08 -9.62
N TYR A 182 16.06 -17.97 -9.40
CA TYR A 182 17.41 -17.61 -8.90
C TYR A 182 17.44 -16.88 -7.54
N LEU A 183 16.61 -17.32 -6.59
CA LEU A 183 16.55 -16.77 -5.22
C LEU A 183 17.94 -16.70 -4.53
N GLN A 184 18.87 -17.57 -4.93
CA GLN A 184 20.24 -17.62 -4.42
C GLN A 184 20.98 -16.28 -4.57
N TYR A 185 20.71 -15.51 -5.62
CA TYR A 185 21.43 -14.25 -5.90
C TYR A 185 21.02 -13.12 -4.96
N ILE A 186 19.75 -13.02 -4.57
CA ILE A 186 19.32 -12.03 -3.57
C ILE A 186 19.81 -12.39 -2.17
N VAL A 187 19.83 -13.69 -1.82
CA VAL A 187 20.44 -14.17 -0.57
C VAL A 187 21.92 -13.81 -0.55
N PHE A 188 22.63 -14.09 -1.65
CA PHE A 188 24.05 -13.78 -1.80
C PHE A 188 24.34 -12.29 -1.69
N ALA A 189 23.63 -11.46 -2.44
CA ALA A 189 23.78 -10.01 -2.38
C ALA A 189 23.56 -9.46 -0.96
N LYS A 190 22.50 -9.93 -0.27
CA LYS A 190 22.19 -9.51 1.10
C LYS A 190 23.29 -9.91 2.08
N MET A 191 23.75 -11.16 2.03
CA MET A 191 24.79 -11.67 2.92
C MET A 191 26.12 -10.93 2.72
N LEU A 192 26.53 -10.69 1.47
CA LEU A 192 27.74 -9.92 1.17
C LEU A 192 27.65 -8.48 1.70
N LEU A 193 26.55 -7.78 1.43
CA LEU A 193 26.39 -6.40 1.86
C LEU A 193 26.35 -6.28 3.39
N LEU A 194 25.67 -7.20 4.09
CA LEU A 194 25.62 -7.22 5.56
C LEU A 194 27.00 -7.51 6.15
N LYS A 195 27.68 -8.56 5.69
CA LYS A 195 29.03 -8.90 6.16
C LYS A 195 30.01 -7.75 5.92
N THR A 196 29.94 -7.13 4.74
CA THR A 196 30.77 -5.96 4.42
C THR A 196 30.50 -4.80 5.37
N ARG A 197 29.24 -4.51 5.68
CA ARG A 197 28.87 -3.48 6.65
C ARG A 197 29.40 -3.78 8.05
N ASP A 198 29.28 -5.02 8.52
CA ASP A 198 29.72 -5.41 9.86
C ASP A 198 31.23 -5.22 10.01
N LEU A 199 32.00 -5.64 8.99
CA LEU A 199 33.45 -5.43 8.94
C LEU A 199 33.83 -3.93 8.94
N LEU A 200 33.06 -3.09 8.25
CA LEU A 200 33.26 -1.63 8.24
C LEU A 200 32.95 -0.98 9.59
N PHE A 201 31.99 -1.53 10.35
CA PHE A 201 31.62 -1.00 11.66
C PHE A 201 32.70 -1.30 12.72
N GLU A 202 33.30 -2.48 12.66
CA GLU A 202 34.39 -2.91 13.56
C GLU A 202 35.73 -2.19 13.25
N ALA A 203 35.93 -1.80 11.99
CA ALA A 203 37.13 -1.12 11.50
C ALA A 203 37.18 0.37 11.91
N SER A 204 37.77 0.67 13.08
CA SER A 204 38.01 2.04 13.56
C SER A 204 38.86 2.92 12.61
N PHE A 205 39.62 2.31 11.69
CA PHE A 205 40.51 2.98 10.72
C PHE A 205 39.79 3.57 9.49
N MET A 206 38.55 3.20 9.20
CA MET A 206 37.83 3.68 7.99
C MET A 206 37.16 5.06 8.13
N SER A 207 37.53 5.85 9.14
CA SER A 207 37.00 7.21 9.32
C SER A 207 37.28 8.14 8.12
N THR A 208 38.37 7.90 7.39
CA THR A 208 38.81 8.69 6.21
C THR A 208 38.15 8.22 4.90
N PHE A 209 38.01 6.91 4.69
CA PHE A 209 37.48 6.29 3.46
C PHE A 209 36.06 5.74 3.64
N LYS A 210 35.11 6.60 4.01
CA LYS A 210 33.71 6.19 4.24
C LYS A 210 32.99 5.90 2.93
N ILE A 211 32.63 4.63 2.70
CA ILE A 211 31.80 4.16 1.59
C ILE A 211 30.33 4.24 2.05
N ARG A 212 29.65 5.32 1.67
CA ARG A 212 28.31 5.64 2.20
C ARG A 212 27.19 4.93 1.45
N SER A 213 27.43 4.46 0.22
CA SER A 213 26.40 3.82 -0.61
C SER A 213 25.95 2.44 -0.10
N ILE A 214 26.71 1.79 0.79
CA ILE A 214 26.39 0.45 1.33
C ILE A 214 25.04 0.44 2.06
N SER A 215 24.75 1.46 2.88
CA SER A 215 23.46 1.55 3.58
C SER A 215 22.30 1.66 2.58
N TRP A 216 22.51 2.35 1.46
CA TRP A 216 21.51 2.48 0.41
C TRP A 216 21.30 1.17 -0.36
N TRP A 217 22.37 0.45 -0.71
CA TRP A 217 22.25 -0.87 -1.35
C TRP A 217 21.61 -1.92 -0.43
N LEU A 218 21.91 -1.89 0.87
CA LEU A 218 21.24 -2.72 1.87
C LEU A 218 19.76 -2.39 1.98
N PHE A 219 19.41 -1.09 2.02
CA PHE A 219 18.03 -0.64 2.00
C PHE A 219 17.29 -1.19 0.77
N ARG A 220 17.87 -1.07 -0.43
CA ARG A 220 17.30 -1.59 -1.68
C ARG A 220 17.16 -3.12 -1.67
N ALA A 221 18.19 -3.86 -1.24
CA ALA A 221 18.14 -5.32 -1.18
C ALA A 221 17.06 -5.83 -0.22
N LEU A 222 16.92 -5.20 0.95
CA LEU A 222 15.87 -5.52 1.92
C LEU A 222 14.48 -5.12 1.44
N LEU A 223 14.36 -4.02 0.69
CA LEU A 223 13.09 -3.58 0.11
C LEU A 223 12.58 -4.60 -0.90
N ILE A 224 13.45 -5.12 -1.77
CA ILE A 224 13.12 -6.22 -2.68
C ILE A 224 12.82 -7.51 -1.91
N HIS A 225 13.56 -7.81 -0.83
CA HIS A 225 13.25 -8.95 0.04
C HIS A 225 11.83 -8.83 0.62
N GLN A 226 11.39 -7.65 1.05
CA GLN A 226 10.00 -7.47 1.48
C GLN A 226 8.99 -7.63 0.32
N GLN A 227 9.32 -7.23 -0.90
CA GLN A 227 8.41 -7.36 -2.06
C GLN A 227 8.22 -8.79 -2.57
N ILE A 228 9.15 -9.72 -2.27
CA ILE A 228 9.00 -11.14 -2.67
C ILE A 228 8.18 -11.97 -1.67
N LEU A 229 7.98 -11.46 -0.45
CA LEU A 229 7.13 -12.10 0.57
C LEU A 229 5.65 -11.90 0.28
N ASP A 230 4.84 -12.89 0.65
CA ASP A 230 3.38 -12.82 0.56
C ASP A 230 2.78 -11.86 1.60
N GLU A 231 3.45 -11.71 2.76
CA GLU A 231 3.01 -10.81 3.84
C GLU A 231 4.12 -9.87 4.32
N ARG A 232 3.70 -8.79 4.98
CA ARG A 232 4.60 -7.84 5.64
C ARG A 232 5.33 -8.52 6.81
N SER A 233 6.64 -8.36 6.86
CA SER A 233 7.50 -8.88 7.93
C SER A 233 7.92 -7.78 8.89
N SER A 234 7.70 -7.99 10.19
CA SER A 234 8.13 -7.07 11.26
C SER A 234 9.65 -7.00 11.39
N SER A 235 10.34 -8.15 11.31
CA SER A 235 11.80 -8.19 11.40
C SER A 235 12.49 -7.47 10.23
N LEU A 236 11.93 -7.55 9.02
CA LEU A 236 12.45 -6.78 7.89
C LEU A 236 12.15 -5.29 8.05
N PHE A 237 10.99 -4.93 8.61
CA PHE A 237 10.62 -3.53 8.83
C PHE A 237 11.63 -2.81 9.72
N GLU A 238 12.02 -3.43 10.83
CA GLU A 238 12.98 -2.85 11.78
C GLU A 238 14.32 -2.56 11.09
N LEU A 239 14.86 -3.52 10.35
CA LEU A 239 16.09 -3.34 9.58
C LEU A 239 15.92 -2.26 8.50
N LEU A 240 14.81 -2.28 7.76
CA LEU A 240 14.49 -1.30 6.72
C LEU A 240 14.45 0.13 7.29
N GLN A 241 13.88 0.34 8.47
CA GLN A 241 13.87 1.65 9.13
C GLN A 241 15.27 2.14 9.52
N VAL A 242 16.13 1.24 10.00
CA VAL A 242 17.54 1.58 10.31
C VAL A 242 18.26 2.04 9.03
N PHE A 243 18.20 1.24 7.97
CA PHE A 243 18.91 1.56 6.72
C PHE A 243 18.29 2.74 5.96
N LYS A 244 16.97 2.94 6.06
CA LYS A 244 16.29 4.17 5.59
C LYS A 244 16.88 5.39 6.29
N GLY A 245 16.95 5.37 7.63
CA GLY A 245 17.47 6.47 8.43
C GLY A 245 18.92 6.81 8.11
N GLU A 246 19.79 5.81 7.96
CA GLU A 246 21.18 6.02 7.55
C GLU A 246 21.31 6.57 6.12
N THR A 247 20.51 6.06 5.18
CA THR A 247 20.53 6.52 3.79
C THR A 247 20.07 7.98 3.69
N LEU A 248 18.99 8.37 4.37
CA LEU A 248 18.57 9.77 4.48
C LEU A 248 19.61 10.62 5.23
N GLY A 249 20.28 10.04 6.22
CA GLY A 249 21.42 10.61 6.93
C GLY A 249 22.56 10.98 6.00
N HIS A 250 22.85 10.16 4.98
CA HIS A 250 23.93 10.37 4.02
C HIS A 250 23.53 11.17 2.78
N PHE A 251 22.33 10.96 2.23
CA PHE A 251 21.93 11.43 0.90
C PHE A 251 20.58 12.16 0.86
N GLY A 252 19.94 12.40 2.01
CA GLY A 252 18.59 12.99 2.08
C GLY A 252 18.51 14.51 1.85
N SER A 253 19.63 15.21 1.64
CA SER A 253 19.63 16.64 1.32
C SER A 253 20.65 16.99 0.25
N PHE A 254 20.35 18.06 -0.50
CA PHE A 254 21.18 18.55 -1.60
C PHE A 254 22.63 18.84 -1.16
N GLU A 255 22.80 19.46 0.00
CA GLU A 255 24.12 19.79 0.57
C GLU A 255 24.96 18.54 0.88
N LYS A 256 24.34 17.48 1.39
CA LYS A 256 25.03 16.23 1.73
C LYS A 256 25.50 15.49 0.48
N VAL A 257 24.68 15.44 -0.56
CA VAL A 257 25.03 14.83 -1.85
C VAL A 257 26.15 15.62 -2.52
N THR A 258 26.02 16.95 -2.55
CA THR A 258 27.01 17.85 -3.19
C THR A 258 28.35 17.83 -2.45
N SER A 259 28.34 17.81 -1.11
CA SER A 259 29.58 17.71 -0.32
C SER A 259 30.28 16.36 -0.45
N TYR A 260 29.55 15.29 -0.81
CA TYR A 260 30.12 13.97 -0.96
C TYR A 260 30.73 13.76 -2.35
N TRP A 261 29.97 13.98 -3.43
CA TRP A 261 30.47 13.75 -4.81
C TRP A 261 31.02 14.99 -5.51
N GLY A 262 30.66 16.20 -5.05
CA GLY A 262 31.24 17.46 -5.53
C GLY A 262 31.22 17.59 -7.05
N ALA A 263 32.42 17.76 -7.64
CA ALA A 263 32.62 17.99 -9.06
C ALA A 263 32.29 16.77 -9.96
N GLN A 264 32.03 15.59 -9.40
CA GLN A 264 31.67 14.39 -10.17
C GLN A 264 30.21 14.34 -10.62
N LEU A 265 29.37 15.22 -10.06
CA LEU A 265 27.94 15.29 -10.33
C LEU A 265 27.66 16.06 -11.63
N GLN A 266 26.70 15.57 -12.41
CA GLN A 266 26.16 16.29 -13.57
C GLN A 266 25.10 17.32 -13.14
N ASP A 267 24.76 18.25 -14.04
CA ASP A 267 23.73 19.27 -13.79
C ASP A 267 22.39 18.62 -13.45
N GLY A 268 21.83 18.95 -12.28
CA GLY A 268 20.58 18.36 -11.78
C GLY A 268 20.67 16.91 -11.27
N GLU A 269 21.85 16.29 -11.28
CA GLU A 269 22.02 14.92 -10.76
C GLU A 269 21.89 14.87 -9.24
N ALA A 270 22.35 15.92 -8.54
CA ALA A 270 22.23 16.01 -7.09
C ALA A 270 20.76 16.03 -6.63
N SER A 271 19.89 16.82 -7.28
CA SER A 271 18.46 16.83 -6.97
C SER A 271 17.81 15.51 -7.34
N THR A 272 18.21 14.90 -8.46
CA THR A 272 17.76 13.56 -8.87
C THR A 272 18.04 12.51 -7.81
N ILE A 273 19.27 12.45 -7.29
CA ILE A 273 19.67 11.52 -6.22
C ILE A 273 18.81 11.72 -4.97
N VAL A 274 18.68 12.97 -4.52
CA VAL A 274 17.91 13.29 -3.30
C VAL A 274 16.44 12.91 -3.48
N SER A 275 15.81 13.27 -4.62
CA SER A 275 14.43 12.90 -4.92
C SER A 275 14.25 11.38 -4.94
N MET A 276 15.20 10.61 -5.48
CA MET A 276 15.09 9.14 -5.48
C MET A 276 15.19 8.52 -4.09
N VAL A 277 16.09 9.02 -3.23
CA VAL A 277 16.19 8.54 -1.85
C VAL A 277 14.87 8.74 -1.11
N HIS A 278 14.25 9.92 -1.27
CA HIS A 278 12.95 10.23 -0.69
C HIS A 278 11.80 9.40 -1.31
N LEU A 279 11.83 9.15 -2.62
CA LEU A 279 10.85 8.26 -3.26
C LEU A 279 10.95 6.83 -2.74
N GLU A 280 12.17 6.27 -2.64
CA GLU A 280 12.40 4.93 -2.09
C GLU A 280 11.96 4.83 -0.61
N ALA A 281 12.24 5.87 0.18
CA ALA A 281 11.73 6.02 1.55
C ALA A 281 10.20 6.04 1.61
N GLY A 282 9.55 6.79 0.71
CA GLY A 282 8.09 6.84 0.59
C GLY A 282 7.49 5.49 0.18
N VAL A 283 8.11 4.76 -0.75
CA VAL A 283 7.70 3.42 -1.18
C VAL A 283 7.76 2.42 -0.01
N LEU A 284 8.79 2.49 0.84
CA LEU A 284 8.87 1.68 2.06
C LEU A 284 7.67 1.94 2.97
N GLU A 285 7.39 3.21 3.28
CA GLU A 285 6.28 3.55 4.19
C GLU A 285 4.93 3.17 3.59
N TYR A 286 4.76 3.30 2.27
CA TYR A 286 3.60 2.81 1.53
C TYR A 286 3.41 1.29 1.68
N ILE A 287 4.46 0.49 1.48
CA ILE A 287 4.41 -0.97 1.63
C ILE A 287 3.94 -1.37 3.03
N TYR A 288 4.35 -0.64 4.05
CA TYR A 288 3.97 -0.91 5.44
C TYR A 288 2.66 -0.23 5.88
N GLY A 289 2.03 0.58 5.02
CA GLY A 289 0.75 1.24 5.31
C GLY A 289 0.87 2.47 6.22
N ARG A 290 2.05 3.09 6.32
CA ARG A 290 2.31 4.29 7.14
C ARG A 290 2.17 5.55 6.29
N LEU A 291 0.96 6.11 6.26
CA LEU A 291 0.61 7.18 5.33
C LEU A 291 1.24 8.53 5.67
N ASP A 292 1.30 8.94 6.95
CA ASP A 292 1.88 10.24 7.30
C ASP A 292 3.38 10.31 6.99
N PRO A 293 4.23 9.32 7.37
CA PRO A 293 5.63 9.31 6.95
C PRO A 293 5.79 9.22 5.43
N CYS A 294 4.97 8.40 4.76
CA CYS A 294 4.97 8.30 3.30
C CYS A 294 4.75 9.67 2.64
N ARG A 295 3.73 10.41 3.09
CA ARG A 295 3.42 11.75 2.59
C ARG A 295 4.59 12.73 2.79
N LEU A 296 5.23 12.73 3.96
CA LEU A 296 6.37 13.61 4.24
C LEU A 296 7.57 13.34 3.31
N ASP A 297 7.89 12.07 3.07
CA ASP A 297 8.97 11.70 2.16
C ASP A 297 8.62 12.08 0.71
N LEU A 298 7.38 11.86 0.26
CA LEU A 298 6.94 12.25 -1.09
C LEU A 298 6.89 13.77 -1.30
N GLU A 299 6.43 14.54 -0.30
CA GLU A 299 6.47 16.01 -0.32
C GLU A 299 7.92 16.51 -0.40
N SER A 300 8.85 15.86 0.30
CA SER A 300 10.28 16.18 0.20
C SER A 300 10.84 15.89 -1.20
N ALA A 301 10.44 14.78 -1.81
CA ALA A 301 10.82 14.46 -3.19
C ALA A 301 10.26 15.48 -4.21
N GLU A 302 9.02 15.93 -4.02
CA GLU A 302 8.34 16.94 -4.84
C GLU A 302 9.04 18.29 -4.79
N VAL A 303 9.35 18.78 -3.58
CA VAL A 303 10.08 20.04 -3.38
C VAL A 303 11.45 20.00 -4.05
N VAL A 304 12.20 18.92 -3.87
CA VAL A 304 13.55 18.78 -4.44
C VAL A 304 13.54 18.59 -5.96
N ALA A 305 12.50 17.97 -6.51
CA ALA A 305 12.29 17.85 -7.95
C ALA A 305 11.84 19.17 -8.61
N GLY A 306 11.60 20.22 -7.82
CA GLY A 306 11.16 21.54 -8.29
C GLY A 306 9.75 21.51 -8.87
N LEU A 307 8.89 20.67 -8.30
CA LEU A 307 7.53 20.41 -8.78
C LEU A 307 6.52 20.94 -7.76
N GLN A 308 5.43 21.52 -8.24
CA GLN A 308 4.26 21.83 -7.43
C GLN A 308 3.02 21.31 -8.15
N LEU A 309 2.36 20.34 -7.54
CA LEU A 309 1.21 19.64 -8.12
C LEU A 309 -0.11 20.23 -7.64
N SER A 310 -1.04 20.45 -8.57
CA SER A 310 -2.42 20.83 -8.26
C SER A 310 -3.39 20.22 -9.26
N VAL A 311 -4.60 19.87 -8.83
CA VAL A 311 -5.63 19.29 -9.72
C VAL A 311 -6.70 20.34 -9.98
N THR A 312 -7.06 20.53 -11.25
CA THR A 312 -8.04 21.52 -11.70
C THR A 312 -9.07 20.89 -12.65
N GLY A 313 -10.24 21.53 -12.82
CA GLY A 313 -11.31 21.04 -13.68
C GLY A 313 -11.39 21.78 -15.03
N ILE A 314 -11.42 21.05 -16.14
CA ILE A 314 -11.61 21.58 -17.50
C ILE A 314 -12.70 20.79 -18.24
N LEU A 315 -13.48 21.46 -19.10
CA LEU A 315 -14.52 20.80 -19.90
C LEU A 315 -13.91 19.86 -20.95
N GLY A 316 -14.42 18.62 -21.02
CA GLY A 316 -13.97 17.61 -21.96
C GLY A 316 -14.97 16.47 -22.20
N LEU A 317 -14.63 15.59 -23.15
CA LEU A 317 -15.40 14.43 -23.57
C LEU A 317 -14.64 13.15 -23.21
N ARG A 318 -15.33 12.18 -22.63
CA ARG A 318 -14.72 10.92 -22.16
C ARG A 318 -15.13 9.69 -22.96
N THR A 319 -16.23 9.78 -23.70
CA THR A 319 -16.67 8.72 -24.63
C THR A 319 -16.86 9.29 -26.02
N VAL A 320 -16.63 8.46 -27.04
CA VAL A 320 -16.73 8.85 -28.46
C VAL A 320 -18.11 9.44 -28.80
N HIS A 321 -19.18 8.89 -28.22
CA HIS A 321 -20.56 9.30 -28.49
C HIS A 321 -21.10 10.37 -27.53
N GLN A 322 -20.27 10.94 -26.66
CA GLN A 322 -20.69 11.99 -25.74
C GLN A 322 -20.90 13.30 -26.51
N VAL A 323 -22.09 13.89 -26.37
CA VAL A 323 -22.43 15.16 -27.04
C VAL A 323 -22.05 16.36 -26.19
N GLU A 324 -22.40 16.35 -24.90
CA GLU A 324 -22.15 17.47 -23.99
C GLU A 324 -20.81 17.32 -23.26
N PRO A 325 -19.91 18.32 -23.31
CA PRO A 325 -18.68 18.28 -22.55
C PRO A 325 -18.96 18.37 -21.06
N LYS A 326 -18.29 17.51 -20.28
CA LYS A 326 -18.37 17.46 -18.82
C LYS A 326 -17.04 17.87 -18.22
N ALA A 327 -17.06 18.44 -17.01
CA ALA A 327 -15.83 18.73 -16.28
C ALA A 327 -14.99 17.45 -16.10
N GLN A 328 -13.73 17.52 -16.49
CA GLN A 328 -12.68 16.51 -16.32
C GLN A 328 -11.61 17.10 -15.41
N MET A 329 -11.07 16.26 -14.52
CA MET A 329 -9.95 16.64 -13.66
C MET A 329 -8.64 16.50 -14.44
N ILE A 330 -7.76 17.50 -14.34
CA ILE A 330 -6.45 17.54 -14.99
C ILE A 330 -5.40 17.96 -13.97
N LEU A 331 -4.25 17.32 -14.04
CA LEU A 331 -3.09 17.68 -13.25
C LEU A 331 -2.37 18.89 -13.86
N VAL A 332 -2.19 19.92 -13.06
CA VAL A 332 -1.35 21.09 -13.33
C VAL A 332 -0.05 20.92 -12.55
N ALA A 333 1.05 20.75 -13.29
CA ALA A 333 2.39 20.62 -12.74
C ALA A 333 3.18 21.92 -13.00
N ASN A 334 3.35 22.74 -11.97
CA ASN A 334 4.17 23.93 -12.06
C ASN A 334 5.63 23.54 -11.80
N THR A 335 6.49 23.74 -12.79
CA THR A 335 7.93 23.51 -12.67
C THR A 335 8.62 24.84 -12.39
N SER A 336 9.42 24.92 -11.32
CA SER A 336 10.22 26.11 -11.02
C SER A 336 11.43 26.20 -11.98
N SER A 337 11.23 26.58 -13.24
CA SER A 337 12.34 26.72 -14.19
C SER A 337 12.94 28.12 -14.18
N LYS A 338 14.24 28.24 -13.91
CA LYS A 338 15.06 29.13 -14.74
C LYS A 338 15.14 28.46 -16.11
N SER A 339 14.52 29.05 -17.12
CA SER A 339 14.66 28.64 -18.50
C SER A 339 16.13 28.78 -18.92
N VAL A 340 16.85 27.66 -19.05
CA VAL A 340 18.03 27.62 -19.90
C VAL A 340 17.57 26.95 -21.19
N SER A 341 17.39 27.77 -22.22
CA SER A 341 17.42 27.34 -23.61
C SER A 341 18.79 26.73 -23.88
N GLY A 342 18.88 25.41 -23.76
CA GLY A 342 20.04 24.63 -24.16
C GLY A 342 19.53 23.32 -24.72
N ASP A 343 19.81 23.08 -25.99
CA ASP A 343 19.46 21.86 -26.70
C ASP A 343 19.99 20.64 -25.92
N ILE A 344 19.09 19.94 -25.23
CA ILE A 344 19.43 18.65 -24.61
C ILE A 344 19.35 17.60 -25.71
N ASN A 345 20.53 17.19 -26.18
CA ASN A 345 20.74 16.06 -27.08
C ASN A 345 19.95 14.83 -26.61
N THR A 346 18.81 14.61 -27.27
CA THR A 346 18.00 13.40 -27.14
C THR A 346 18.12 12.62 -28.44
N SER A 347 19.20 11.85 -28.58
CA SER A 347 19.28 10.81 -29.60
C SER A 347 19.32 9.44 -28.93
N ILE A 348 18.33 8.62 -29.30
CA ILE A 348 18.19 7.15 -29.20
C ILE A 348 17.06 6.67 -28.26
N ALA A 349 15.87 6.50 -28.84
CA ALA A 349 15.17 5.21 -29.04
C ALA A 349 13.99 5.44 -30.02
N PRO A 350 13.56 4.44 -30.81
CA PRO A 350 12.92 4.65 -32.11
C PRO A 350 11.50 5.21 -31.99
N ASP A 351 11.13 5.97 -33.03
CA ASP A 351 9.78 6.44 -33.33
C ASP A 351 8.72 5.41 -32.97
N THR A 352 7.91 5.73 -31.97
CA THR A 352 6.50 5.36 -32.00
C THR A 352 5.73 6.67 -31.99
N GLN A 353 5.43 7.19 -33.18
CA GLN A 353 4.47 8.27 -33.32
C GLN A 353 3.14 7.77 -32.75
N LEU A 354 2.73 8.30 -31.59
CA LEU A 354 1.36 8.13 -31.11
C LEU A 354 0.64 9.47 -31.22
N THR A 355 -0.13 9.52 -32.29
CA THR A 355 -1.10 10.54 -32.69
C THR A 355 -2.38 10.45 -31.85
N GLY A 356 -2.84 11.58 -31.29
CA GLY A 356 -4.23 11.79 -30.86
C GLY A 356 -4.77 10.95 -29.68
N PRO A 357 -5.99 11.25 -29.20
CA PRO A 357 -6.66 10.45 -28.18
C PRO A 357 -7.02 9.07 -28.74
N ASN A 358 -6.18 8.07 -28.45
CA ASN A 358 -6.38 6.69 -28.88
C ASN A 358 -7.65 6.11 -28.25
N VAL A 359 -8.62 5.78 -29.10
CA VAL A 359 -9.71 4.86 -28.77
C VAL A 359 -9.12 3.45 -28.92
N SER A 360 -9.20 2.64 -27.88
CA SER A 360 -8.90 1.21 -28.00
C SER A 360 -10.09 0.55 -28.70
N GLU A 361 -9.84 -0.34 -29.66
CA GLU A 361 -10.90 -1.07 -30.37
C GLU A 361 -11.84 -1.83 -29.41
N ALA A 362 -11.38 -2.15 -28.20
CA ALA A 362 -12.14 -2.83 -27.16
C ALA A 362 -13.04 -1.92 -26.30
N SER A 363 -12.98 -0.58 -26.44
CA SER A 363 -13.80 0.33 -25.62
C SER A 363 -14.05 1.70 -26.25
N ASP A 364 -15.33 2.13 -26.26
CA ASP A 364 -15.76 3.47 -26.71
C ASP A 364 -15.37 4.61 -25.75
N ILE A 365 -14.66 4.30 -24.66
CA ILE A 365 -14.16 5.26 -23.67
C ILE A 365 -12.75 5.69 -24.10
N TYR A 366 -12.46 6.99 -24.15
CA TYR A 366 -11.12 7.46 -24.50
C TYR A 366 -10.07 7.08 -23.44
N MET A 367 -8.84 6.83 -23.90
CA MET A 367 -7.70 6.64 -22.99
C MET A 367 -7.31 7.95 -22.29
N THR A 368 -7.34 9.06 -23.01
CA THR A 368 -7.13 10.41 -22.46
C THR A 368 -8.33 11.26 -22.86
N PRO A 369 -8.97 11.97 -21.92
CA PRO A 369 -10.16 12.76 -22.24
C PRO A 369 -9.85 13.80 -23.32
N LYS A 370 -10.78 13.98 -24.26
CA LYS A 370 -10.68 15.01 -25.28
C LYS A 370 -11.16 16.34 -24.71
N LEU A 371 -10.24 17.26 -24.49
CA LEU A 371 -10.54 18.57 -23.90
C LEU A 371 -11.14 19.53 -24.93
N VAL A 372 -12.03 20.42 -24.48
CA VAL A 372 -12.61 21.47 -25.32
C VAL A 372 -11.71 22.71 -25.25
N GLU A 373 -11.26 23.21 -26.41
CA GLU A 373 -10.50 24.46 -26.49
C GLU A 373 -11.45 25.66 -26.25
N ASN A 374 -11.18 26.46 -25.22
CA ASN A 374 -11.93 27.70 -24.99
C ASN A 374 -11.43 28.79 -25.96
N GLY A 375 -12.34 29.33 -26.79
CA GLY A 375 -12.07 30.38 -27.80
C GLY A 375 -11.65 31.76 -27.26
N ASN A 376 -11.38 31.89 -25.96
CA ASN A 376 -10.82 33.10 -25.37
C ASN A 376 -9.34 32.86 -25.05
N GLY A 377 -8.46 33.24 -25.98
CA GLY A 377 -7.19 33.92 -25.72
C GLY A 377 -6.25 33.45 -24.61
N PHE A 378 -6.35 32.22 -24.11
CA PHE A 378 -5.30 31.63 -23.30
C PHE A 378 -4.12 31.42 -24.24
N ARG A 379 -3.09 32.26 -24.08
CA ARG A 379 -1.84 32.18 -24.82
C ARG A 379 -1.40 30.72 -24.87
N LYS A 380 -1.00 30.26 -26.06
CA LYS A 380 -0.44 28.92 -26.33
C LYS A 380 0.72 28.50 -25.40
N ASN A 381 1.20 29.39 -24.52
CA ASN A 381 2.24 29.14 -23.54
C ASN A 381 1.78 29.13 -22.07
N GLU A 382 0.51 29.38 -21.74
CA GLU A 382 0.06 29.45 -20.34
C GLU A 382 -1.18 28.61 -20.00
N CYS A 383 -1.91 28.06 -20.98
CA CYS A 383 -2.90 27.00 -20.74
C CYS A 383 -3.36 26.35 -22.06
N GLY A 384 -2.43 25.70 -22.76
CA GLY A 384 -2.74 24.78 -23.86
C GLY A 384 -2.52 23.35 -23.40
N GLY A 385 -3.42 22.43 -23.76
CA GLY A 385 -3.28 21.02 -23.44
C GLY A 385 -1.89 20.46 -23.79
N VAL A 386 -1.47 19.45 -23.03
CA VAL A 386 -0.13 18.86 -22.92
C VAL A 386 0.67 19.50 -21.77
N VAL A 387 0.79 18.71 -20.69
CA VAL A 387 1.72 18.92 -19.57
C VAL A 387 3.08 19.37 -20.14
N SER A 388 3.71 20.38 -19.54
CA SER A 388 5.11 20.70 -19.81
C SER A 388 5.94 19.40 -19.84
N THR A 389 6.93 19.30 -20.73
CA THR A 389 7.75 18.09 -20.81
C THR A 389 8.42 17.85 -19.46
N LEU A 390 7.96 16.83 -18.73
CA LEU A 390 8.42 16.54 -17.38
C LEU A 390 9.73 15.75 -17.45
N THR A 391 10.68 16.09 -16.58
CA THR A 391 11.88 15.26 -16.40
C THR A 391 11.48 13.89 -15.87
N THR A 392 12.32 12.88 -16.07
CA THR A 392 12.01 11.49 -15.66
C THR A 392 11.82 11.35 -14.14
N VAL A 393 12.56 12.12 -13.34
CA VAL A 393 12.38 12.20 -11.88
C VAL A 393 11.03 12.84 -11.53
N GLN A 394 10.65 13.91 -12.22
CA GLN A 394 9.34 14.54 -12.02
C GLN A 394 8.21 13.57 -12.40
N GLN A 395 8.36 12.78 -13.46
CA GLN A 395 7.41 11.72 -13.82
C GLN A 395 7.27 10.69 -12.69
N ALA A 396 8.38 10.26 -12.07
CA ALA A 396 8.36 9.34 -10.94
C ALA A 396 7.63 9.93 -9.72
N VAL A 397 7.86 11.22 -9.40
CA VAL A 397 7.16 11.93 -8.32
C VAL A 397 5.65 11.99 -8.56
N VAL A 398 5.24 12.33 -9.79
CA VAL A 398 3.81 12.37 -10.17
C VAL A 398 3.15 11.00 -9.98
N LEU A 399 3.80 9.92 -10.42
CA LEU A 399 3.27 8.57 -10.24
C LEU A 399 3.25 8.14 -8.78
N ALA A 400 4.20 8.59 -7.95
CA ALA A 400 4.23 8.27 -6.53
C ALA A 400 3.04 8.86 -5.76
N GLN A 401 2.50 10.02 -6.17
CA GLN A 401 1.28 10.58 -5.58
C GLN A 401 0.07 9.66 -5.73
N CYS A 402 0.02 8.86 -6.80
CA CYS A 402 -1.04 7.86 -6.98
C CYS A 402 -1.05 6.82 -5.85
N LEU A 403 0.11 6.46 -5.30
CA LEU A 403 0.21 5.50 -4.18
C LEU A 403 -0.43 6.05 -2.90
N LEU A 404 -0.29 7.36 -2.65
CA LEU A 404 -0.93 8.01 -1.50
C LEU A 404 -2.45 8.02 -1.66
N ILE A 405 -2.95 8.32 -2.87
CA ILE A 405 -4.39 8.29 -3.17
C ILE A 405 -4.95 6.86 -3.03
N GLU A 406 -4.21 5.84 -3.47
CA GLU A 406 -4.57 4.41 -3.38
C GLU A 406 -4.81 3.94 -1.92
N LYS A 407 -4.21 4.61 -0.93
CA LYS A 407 -4.31 4.23 0.48
C LYS A 407 -4.98 5.24 1.41
N SER A 408 -5.22 6.46 0.94
CA SER A 408 -5.83 7.52 1.76
C SER A 408 -7.34 7.67 1.53
N SER A 409 -7.82 7.17 0.38
CA SER A 409 -9.20 7.32 -0.06
C SER A 409 -9.95 6.00 0.08
N PRO A 410 -11.22 6.00 0.53
CA PRO A 410 -12.02 4.79 0.62
C PRO A 410 -12.05 4.03 -0.71
N HIS A 411 -11.88 2.72 -0.65
CA HIS A 411 -11.95 1.86 -1.83
C HIS A 411 -13.30 2.02 -2.55
N GLY A 412 -13.24 2.45 -3.81
CA GLY A 412 -14.42 2.70 -4.63
C GLY A 412 -14.08 3.39 -5.95
N GLU A 413 -15.10 3.69 -6.75
CA GLU A 413 -14.89 4.32 -8.05
C GLU A 413 -14.22 5.71 -7.93
N MET A 414 -14.55 6.48 -6.88
CA MET A 414 -14.01 7.83 -6.66
C MET A 414 -12.49 7.86 -6.57
N GLN A 415 -11.89 6.91 -5.85
CA GLN A 415 -10.43 6.78 -5.74
C GLN A 415 -9.74 6.71 -7.10
N GLY A 416 -10.30 5.94 -8.03
CA GLY A 416 -9.77 5.83 -9.39
C GLY A 416 -9.86 7.14 -10.17
N TRP A 417 -10.92 7.94 -9.94
CA TRP A 417 -11.07 9.27 -10.55
C TRP A 417 -10.10 10.29 -9.98
N ASP A 418 -9.70 10.15 -8.72
CA ASP A 418 -8.70 11.02 -8.08
C ASP A 418 -7.28 10.72 -8.61
N MET A 419 -6.98 9.45 -8.94
CA MET A 419 -5.70 9.04 -9.53
C MET A 419 -5.60 9.36 -11.03
N ALA A 420 -6.73 9.37 -11.75
CA ALA A 420 -6.78 9.50 -13.21
C ALA A 420 -5.96 10.69 -13.77
N PRO A 421 -6.03 11.92 -13.21
CA PRO A 421 -5.28 13.07 -13.74
C PRO A 421 -3.77 12.87 -13.74
N TYR A 422 -3.25 12.15 -12.73
CA TYR A 422 -1.82 11.87 -12.58
C TYR A 422 -1.35 10.81 -13.60
N ILE A 423 -2.13 9.75 -13.77
CA ILE A 423 -1.86 8.69 -14.76
C ILE A 423 -1.93 9.26 -16.18
N GLU A 424 -2.99 10.01 -16.50
CA GLU A 424 -3.23 10.60 -17.81
C GLU A 424 -2.14 11.63 -18.17
N ALA A 425 -1.62 12.38 -17.18
CA ALA A 425 -0.50 13.31 -17.36
C ALA A 425 0.79 12.61 -17.82
N ILE A 426 1.10 11.43 -17.27
CA ILE A 426 2.28 10.65 -17.63
C ILE A 426 2.08 9.88 -18.93
N ASP A 427 0.88 9.35 -19.17
CA ASP A 427 0.54 8.71 -20.44
C ASP A 427 0.69 9.65 -21.64
N SER A 428 0.50 10.96 -21.43
CA SER A 428 0.65 11.99 -22.47
C SER A 428 2.11 12.37 -22.79
N GLN A 429 3.08 11.92 -21.99
CA GLN A 429 4.50 12.23 -22.20
C GLN A 429 5.05 11.48 -23.41
N LYS A 430 5.87 12.16 -24.22
CA LYS A 430 6.49 11.57 -25.43
C LYS A 430 7.55 10.52 -25.12
N SER A 431 8.23 10.66 -23.97
CA SER A 431 9.34 9.80 -23.57
C SER A 431 9.29 9.51 -22.07
N SER A 432 9.32 8.23 -21.72
CA SER A 432 9.41 7.73 -20.34
C SER A 432 10.31 6.50 -20.32
N TYR A 433 11.04 6.31 -19.21
CA TYR A 433 11.76 5.06 -18.98
C TYR A 433 10.79 3.88 -18.92
N PHE A 434 11.29 2.71 -19.31
CA PHE A 434 10.50 1.47 -19.38
C PHE A 434 9.72 1.19 -18.10
N ILE A 435 10.36 1.30 -16.94
CA ILE A 435 9.71 1.01 -15.64
C ILE A 435 8.65 2.04 -15.27
N LEU A 436 8.89 3.33 -15.54
CA LEU A 436 7.89 4.37 -15.31
C LEU A 436 6.64 4.12 -16.17
N LYS A 437 6.84 3.72 -17.44
CA LYS A 437 5.73 3.38 -18.32
C LYS A 437 4.99 2.11 -17.86
N CYS A 438 5.73 1.08 -17.43
CA CYS A 438 5.14 -0.12 -16.85
C CYS A 438 4.30 0.20 -15.61
N PHE A 439 4.83 1.01 -14.69
CA PHE A 439 4.10 1.40 -13.48
C PHE A 439 2.86 2.24 -13.79
N CYS A 440 2.97 3.22 -14.69
CA CYS A 440 1.82 3.99 -15.18
C CYS A 440 0.73 3.09 -15.76
N ASN A 441 1.11 2.12 -16.60
CA ASN A 441 0.18 1.13 -17.16
C ASN A 441 -0.45 0.26 -16.06
N ILE A 442 0.30 -0.15 -15.02
CA ILE A 442 -0.23 -0.96 -13.91
C ILE A 442 -1.28 -0.20 -13.11
N LEU A 443 -0.99 1.05 -12.74
CA LEU A 443 -1.96 1.90 -12.03
C LEU A 443 -3.24 2.07 -12.86
N ARG A 444 -3.07 2.26 -14.16
CA ARG A 444 -4.18 2.37 -15.11
C ARG A 444 -5.00 1.09 -15.20
N ILE A 445 -4.35 -0.06 -15.34
CA ILE A 445 -5.01 -1.37 -15.40
C ILE A 445 -5.81 -1.62 -14.11
N ARG A 446 -5.24 -1.34 -12.94
CA ARG A 446 -5.94 -1.51 -11.65
C ARG A 446 -7.23 -0.70 -11.63
N TRP A 447 -7.15 0.57 -12.00
CA TRP A 447 -8.33 1.42 -12.08
C TRP A 447 -9.37 0.92 -13.10
N GLU A 448 -8.95 0.59 -14.32
CA GLU A 448 -9.87 0.20 -15.39
C GLU A 448 -10.47 -1.21 -15.22
N SER A 449 -9.79 -2.11 -14.50
CA SER A 449 -10.23 -3.50 -14.27
C SER A 449 -11.49 -3.60 -13.41
N THR A 450 -11.79 -2.59 -12.59
CA THR A 450 -12.95 -2.56 -11.70
C THR A 450 -14.27 -2.34 -12.45
N ARG A 451 -14.23 -1.73 -13.64
CA ARG A 451 -15.44 -1.30 -14.37
C ARG A 451 -15.74 -2.21 -15.54
N SER A 452 -17.00 -2.61 -15.67
CA SER A 452 -17.45 -3.53 -16.72
C SER A 452 -17.12 -3.08 -18.16
N ARG A 453 -17.19 -1.77 -18.46
CA ARG A 453 -16.95 -1.21 -19.80
C ARG A 453 -15.48 -1.07 -20.20
N THR A 454 -14.56 -1.09 -19.25
CA THR A 454 -13.10 -0.93 -19.50
C THR A 454 -12.31 -2.18 -19.15
N LYS A 455 -12.94 -3.16 -18.49
CA LYS A 455 -12.29 -4.39 -18.04
C LYS A 455 -11.63 -5.22 -19.15
N GLN A 456 -12.25 -5.32 -20.33
CA GLN A 456 -11.67 -6.02 -21.47
C GLN A 456 -10.42 -5.31 -22.00
N ARG A 457 -10.47 -3.98 -22.13
CA ARG A 457 -9.29 -3.17 -22.45
C ARG A 457 -8.19 -3.31 -21.40
N ALA A 458 -8.54 -3.32 -20.11
CA ALA A 458 -7.58 -3.54 -19.04
C ALA A 458 -6.90 -4.92 -19.13
N LEU A 459 -7.65 -5.96 -19.55
CA LEU A 459 -7.10 -7.28 -19.82
C LEU A 459 -6.10 -7.26 -20.99
N GLU A 460 -6.44 -6.63 -22.11
CA GLU A 460 -5.54 -6.50 -23.27
C GLU A 460 -4.28 -5.69 -22.92
N MET A 461 -4.42 -4.62 -22.14
CA MET A 461 -3.29 -3.85 -21.63
C MET A 461 -2.39 -4.69 -20.72
N MET A 462 -2.99 -5.52 -19.86
CA MET A 462 -2.24 -6.42 -18.97
C MET A 462 -1.48 -7.49 -19.76
N ASP A 463 -2.12 -8.08 -20.78
CA ASP A 463 -1.48 -9.07 -21.64
C ASP A 463 -0.25 -8.49 -22.37
N ASN A 464 -0.43 -7.31 -22.99
CA ASN A 464 0.66 -6.56 -23.63
C ASN A 464 1.80 -6.22 -22.65
N LEU A 465 1.46 -5.84 -21.42
CA LEU A 465 2.44 -5.53 -20.38
C LEU A 465 3.25 -6.77 -19.98
N VAL A 466 2.60 -7.90 -19.71
CA VAL A 466 3.27 -9.16 -19.36
C VAL A 466 4.14 -9.66 -20.53
N GLU A 467 3.67 -9.52 -21.76
CA GLU A 467 4.45 -9.86 -22.96
C GLU A 467 5.69 -8.96 -23.11
N SER A 468 5.55 -7.65 -22.85
CA SER A 468 6.64 -6.67 -22.98
C SER A 468 7.84 -6.93 -22.05
N ILE A 469 7.60 -7.57 -20.90
CA ILE A 469 8.65 -7.96 -19.97
C ILE A 469 9.57 -9.02 -20.58
N HIS A 470 9.03 -9.90 -21.43
CA HIS A 470 9.80 -10.96 -22.08
C HIS A 470 10.51 -10.50 -23.37
N LYS A 471 10.03 -9.42 -24.00
CA LYS A 471 10.63 -8.87 -25.22
C LYS A 471 12.05 -8.34 -24.94
N PRO A 472 13.04 -8.56 -25.83
CA PRO A 472 14.43 -8.14 -25.60
C PRO A 472 14.64 -6.62 -25.70
N SER A 473 13.70 -5.89 -26.30
CA SER A 473 13.72 -4.43 -26.43
C SER A 473 12.72 -3.80 -25.44
N PRO A 474 13.06 -2.68 -24.76
CA PRO A 474 14.37 -2.04 -24.73
C PRO A 474 15.42 -2.93 -24.02
N GLY A 475 16.71 -2.70 -24.28
CA GLY A 475 17.79 -3.51 -23.71
C GLY A 475 17.83 -3.45 -22.18
N VAL A 476 18.49 -4.43 -21.55
CA VAL A 476 18.65 -4.56 -20.08
C VAL A 476 18.99 -3.25 -19.35
N PRO A 477 20.01 -2.46 -19.76
CA PRO A 477 20.37 -1.25 -19.02
C PRO A 477 19.30 -0.14 -19.03
N LEU A 478 18.38 -0.16 -19.99
CA LEU A 478 17.27 0.82 -20.08
C LEU A 478 16.07 0.42 -19.21
N ARG A 479 16.07 -0.80 -18.65
CA ARG A 479 14.98 -1.34 -17.83
C ARG A 479 15.21 -1.20 -16.34
N LEU A 480 16.44 -0.88 -15.90
CA LEU A 480 16.79 -0.75 -14.49
C LEU A 480 16.54 0.65 -13.87
N PRO A 481 16.69 1.78 -14.59
CA PRO A 481 16.47 3.10 -14.01
C PRO A 481 15.11 3.23 -13.33
N PHE A 482 15.09 3.86 -12.15
CA PHE A 482 13.91 4.09 -11.30
C PHE A 482 13.20 2.85 -10.73
N CYS A 483 13.74 1.63 -10.89
CA CYS A 483 13.08 0.41 -10.42
C CYS A 483 12.86 0.34 -8.90
N PHE A 484 13.66 1.06 -8.11
CA PHE A 484 13.50 1.14 -6.66
C PHE A 484 12.65 2.33 -6.22
N SER A 485 12.68 3.43 -6.99
CA SER A 485 11.99 4.69 -6.66
C SER A 485 10.48 4.63 -6.92
N VAL A 486 10.02 3.57 -7.57
CA VAL A 486 8.61 3.37 -7.93
C VAL A 486 8.17 1.98 -7.50
N TYR A 487 6.92 1.84 -7.06
CA TYR A 487 6.37 0.58 -6.60
C TYR A 487 6.01 -0.36 -7.77
N ILE A 488 7.02 -0.92 -8.42
CA ILE A 488 6.82 -1.95 -9.45
C ILE A 488 6.59 -3.32 -8.79
N PRO A 489 5.50 -4.04 -9.11
CA PRO A 489 5.30 -5.40 -8.62
C PRO A 489 6.32 -6.36 -9.25
N THR A 490 6.65 -7.42 -8.52
CA THR A 490 7.45 -8.53 -9.06
C THR A 490 6.71 -9.21 -10.21
N ILE A 491 7.44 -9.90 -11.10
CA ILE A 491 6.85 -10.66 -12.21
C ILE A 491 5.81 -11.68 -11.71
N PRO A 492 6.06 -12.48 -10.65
CA PRO A 492 5.02 -13.33 -10.06
C PRO A 492 3.79 -12.55 -9.58
N ALA A 493 3.99 -11.41 -8.91
CA ALA A 493 2.87 -10.57 -8.45
C ALA A 493 2.06 -9.98 -9.60
N LEU A 494 2.72 -9.53 -10.67
CA LEU A 494 2.06 -9.00 -11.86
C LEU A 494 1.29 -10.10 -12.60
N ARG A 495 1.88 -11.28 -12.77
CA ARG A 495 1.22 -12.43 -13.40
C ARG A 495 0.07 -12.96 -12.55
N LYS A 496 0.16 -12.90 -11.22
CA LYS A 496 -0.98 -13.15 -10.32
C LYS A 496 -2.12 -12.17 -10.60
N GLN A 497 -1.84 -10.85 -10.67
CA GLN A 497 -2.85 -9.84 -11.02
C GLN A 497 -3.46 -10.11 -12.39
N TYR A 498 -2.67 -10.54 -13.37
CA TYR A 498 -3.17 -10.95 -14.67
C TYR A 498 -4.15 -12.14 -14.59
N GLY A 499 -3.79 -13.18 -13.83
CA GLY A 499 -4.67 -14.31 -13.53
C GLY A 499 -5.97 -13.89 -12.86
N ASP A 500 -5.92 -12.96 -11.89
CA ASP A 500 -7.11 -12.46 -11.20
C ASP A 500 -8.05 -11.69 -12.16
N ILE A 501 -7.49 -10.87 -13.06
CA ILE A 501 -8.27 -10.19 -14.11
C ILE A 501 -8.91 -11.23 -15.05
N LEU A 502 -8.15 -12.25 -15.50
CA LEU A 502 -8.68 -13.34 -16.34
C LEU A 502 -9.86 -14.07 -15.69
N VAL A 503 -9.72 -14.47 -14.41
CA VAL A 503 -10.82 -15.10 -13.65
C VAL A 503 -12.04 -14.18 -13.60
N SER A 504 -11.81 -12.90 -13.34
CA SER A 504 -12.88 -11.92 -13.27
C SER A 504 -13.57 -11.68 -14.63
N CYS A 505 -12.87 -11.91 -15.75
CA CYS A 505 -13.42 -11.92 -17.11
C CYS A 505 -14.07 -13.26 -17.51
N GLY A 506 -14.03 -14.28 -16.64
CA GLY A 506 -14.56 -15.63 -16.92
C GLY A 506 -13.58 -16.56 -17.65
N LEU A 507 -12.35 -16.13 -17.90
CA LEU A 507 -11.30 -16.90 -18.59
C LEU A 507 -10.50 -17.77 -17.60
N ILE A 508 -11.21 -18.65 -16.88
CA ILE A 508 -10.63 -19.44 -15.77
C ILE A 508 -9.56 -20.42 -16.26
N GLY A 509 -9.69 -20.95 -17.49
CA GLY A 509 -8.74 -21.91 -18.05
C GLY A 509 -7.33 -21.35 -18.26
N GLU A 510 -7.22 -20.11 -18.75
CA GLU A 510 -5.91 -19.45 -18.90
C GLU A 510 -5.34 -19.03 -17.55
N ALA A 511 -6.20 -18.58 -16.63
CA ALA A 511 -5.78 -18.25 -15.27
C ALA A 511 -5.18 -19.46 -14.53
N LEU A 512 -5.75 -20.66 -14.70
CA LEU A 512 -5.22 -21.90 -14.12
C LEU A 512 -3.78 -22.16 -14.55
N LYS A 513 -3.45 -22.02 -15.84
CA LYS A 513 -2.08 -22.22 -16.35
C LYS A 513 -1.09 -21.26 -15.69
N ILE A 514 -1.49 -20.00 -15.52
CA ILE A 514 -0.66 -18.98 -14.87
C ILE A 514 -0.43 -19.32 -13.40
N PHE A 515 -1.50 -19.65 -12.66
CA PHE A 515 -1.38 -19.98 -11.24
C PHE A 515 -0.63 -21.28 -10.98
N GLU A 516 -0.70 -22.25 -11.90
CA GLU A 516 0.09 -23.49 -11.86
C GLU A 516 1.58 -23.21 -12.06
N ASP A 517 1.93 -22.42 -13.08
CA ASP A 517 3.32 -22.05 -13.35
C ASP A 517 3.96 -21.27 -12.18
N LEU A 518 3.17 -20.42 -11.52
CA LEU A 518 3.62 -19.65 -10.35
C LEU A 518 3.55 -20.41 -9.03
N GLU A 519 3.05 -21.64 -9.01
CA GLU A 519 2.81 -22.44 -7.79
C GLU A 519 1.93 -21.69 -6.75
N LEU A 520 0.90 -20.97 -7.24
CA LEU A 520 -0.07 -20.23 -6.42
C LEU A 520 -1.29 -21.11 -6.11
N TRP A 521 -1.11 -22.01 -5.14
CA TRP A 521 -2.09 -23.03 -4.76
C TRP A 521 -3.45 -22.46 -4.34
N ASP A 522 -3.49 -21.33 -3.65
CA ASP A 522 -4.74 -20.73 -3.17
C ASP A 522 -5.61 -20.26 -4.34
N ASN A 523 -4.98 -19.59 -5.30
CA ASN A 523 -5.62 -19.14 -6.54
C ASN A 523 -6.05 -20.34 -7.40
N LEU A 524 -5.25 -21.41 -7.46
CA LEU A 524 -5.63 -22.65 -8.13
C LEU A 524 -6.85 -23.30 -7.49
N ILE A 525 -6.86 -23.44 -6.17
CA ILE A 525 -7.99 -24.00 -5.40
C ILE A 525 -9.25 -23.20 -5.67
N TYR A 526 -9.15 -21.88 -5.65
CA TYR A 526 -10.25 -21.00 -5.98
C TYR A 526 -10.79 -21.24 -7.39
N CYS A 527 -9.91 -21.35 -8.40
CA CYS A 527 -10.29 -21.65 -9.78
C CYS A 527 -10.94 -23.04 -9.92
N TYR A 528 -10.36 -24.09 -9.32
CA TYR A 528 -10.94 -25.44 -9.33
C TYR A 528 -12.29 -25.50 -8.61
N SER A 529 -12.47 -24.73 -7.53
CA SER A 529 -13.74 -24.60 -6.83
C SER A 529 -14.81 -23.94 -7.72
N LYS A 530 -14.43 -22.89 -8.48
CA LYS A 530 -15.31 -22.25 -9.47
C LYS A 530 -15.68 -23.17 -10.64
N LEU A 531 -14.80 -24.12 -10.98
CA LEU A 531 -15.06 -25.15 -12.00
C LEU A 531 -15.73 -26.42 -11.45
N GLU A 532 -16.07 -26.45 -10.15
CA GLU A 532 -16.64 -27.62 -9.46
C GLU A 532 -15.76 -28.89 -9.51
N LYS A 533 -14.45 -28.73 -9.79
CA LYS A 533 -13.45 -29.81 -9.94
C LYS A 533 -12.51 -29.90 -8.74
N LYS A 534 -13.06 -29.88 -7.52
CA LYS A 534 -12.25 -29.93 -6.28
C LYS A 534 -11.38 -31.18 -6.16
N ALA A 535 -11.86 -32.33 -6.65
CA ALA A 535 -11.09 -33.59 -6.62
C ALA A 535 -9.79 -33.50 -7.42
N ALA A 536 -9.80 -32.84 -8.59
CA ALA A 536 -8.61 -32.66 -9.41
C ALA A 536 -7.56 -31.80 -8.69
N ALA A 537 -7.98 -30.76 -7.96
CA ALA A 537 -7.08 -29.95 -7.15
C ALA A 537 -6.41 -30.75 -6.02
N VAL A 538 -7.15 -31.65 -5.37
CA VAL A 538 -6.60 -32.52 -4.32
C VAL A 538 -5.53 -33.45 -4.87
N GLU A 539 -5.80 -34.10 -6.01
CA GLU A 539 -4.83 -35.01 -6.62
C GLU A 539 -3.58 -34.27 -7.12
N LEU A 540 -3.73 -33.07 -7.70
CA LEU A 540 -2.61 -32.20 -8.05
C LEU A 540 -1.73 -31.87 -6.83
N ILE A 541 -2.32 -31.47 -5.72
CA ILE A 541 -1.56 -31.12 -4.51
C ILE A 541 -0.89 -32.36 -3.89
N LYS A 542 -1.57 -33.51 -3.88
CA LYS A 542 -0.96 -34.77 -3.41
C LYS A 542 0.22 -35.19 -4.27
N GLU A 543 0.12 -35.02 -5.59
CA GLU A 543 1.25 -35.27 -6.50
C GLU A 543 2.43 -34.36 -6.15
N GLN A 544 2.20 -33.08 -5.90
CA GLN A 544 3.27 -32.15 -5.50
C GLN A 544 3.86 -32.48 -4.13
N LEU A 545 3.03 -32.89 -3.16
CA LEU A 545 3.49 -33.37 -1.85
C LEU A 545 4.35 -34.63 -1.95
N SER A 546 4.10 -35.51 -2.94
CA SER A 546 4.95 -36.67 -3.18
C SER A 546 6.37 -36.27 -3.62
N ARG A 547 6.52 -35.13 -4.31
CA ARG A 547 7.80 -34.57 -4.74
C ARG A 547 8.46 -33.73 -3.64
N ARG A 548 7.66 -32.98 -2.88
CA ARG A 548 8.10 -32.04 -1.83
C ARG A 548 7.31 -32.29 -0.54
N PRO A 549 7.61 -33.37 0.21
CA PRO A 549 6.85 -33.73 1.41
C PRO A 549 7.05 -32.72 2.55
N ASN A 550 8.14 -31.96 2.51
CA ASN A 550 8.52 -31.01 3.54
C ASN A 550 8.07 -29.55 3.25
N ASP A 551 7.07 -29.34 2.39
CA ASP A 551 6.55 -27.99 2.11
C ASP A 551 5.30 -27.67 2.95
N PRO A 552 5.39 -26.75 3.94
CA PRO A 552 4.26 -26.38 4.78
C PRO A 552 3.10 -25.74 4.01
N LYS A 553 3.38 -25.05 2.89
CA LYS A 553 2.37 -24.34 2.09
C LYS A 553 1.44 -25.33 1.39
N LEU A 554 2.00 -26.42 0.86
CA LEU A 554 1.23 -27.49 0.24
C LEU A 554 0.32 -28.21 1.24
N TRP A 555 0.82 -28.50 2.44
CA TRP A 555 0.01 -29.09 3.51
C TRP A 555 -1.13 -28.15 3.96
N CYS A 556 -0.87 -26.84 4.10
CA CYS A 556 -1.94 -25.87 4.36
C CYS A 556 -2.98 -25.87 3.25
N SER A 557 -2.54 -25.85 1.99
CA SER A 557 -3.42 -25.84 0.82
C SER A 557 -4.29 -27.11 0.74
N LEU A 558 -3.72 -28.28 1.07
CA LEU A 558 -4.48 -29.53 1.18
C LEU A 558 -5.53 -29.46 2.31
N GLY A 559 -5.16 -28.89 3.45
CA GLY A 559 -6.07 -28.63 4.56
C GLY A 559 -7.23 -27.72 4.17
N ASP A 560 -6.97 -26.67 3.36
CA ASP A 560 -7.99 -25.73 2.92
C ASP A 560 -9.04 -26.38 2.00
N ILE A 561 -8.65 -27.37 1.17
CA ILE A 561 -9.59 -28.11 0.31
C ILE A 561 -10.34 -29.19 1.09
N THR A 562 -9.63 -29.91 1.96
CA THR A 562 -10.17 -31.09 2.68
C THR A 562 -10.86 -30.73 3.99
N HIS A 563 -10.70 -29.50 4.46
CA HIS A 563 -11.12 -29.01 5.78
C HIS A 563 -10.60 -29.88 6.94
N SER A 564 -9.37 -30.36 6.83
CA SER A 564 -8.75 -31.29 7.78
C SER A 564 -7.69 -30.61 8.66
N ASP A 565 -7.90 -30.63 9.98
CA ASP A 565 -6.92 -30.11 10.96
C ASP A 565 -5.59 -30.87 10.90
N ALA A 566 -5.60 -32.17 10.60
CA ALA A 566 -4.41 -33.01 10.53
C ALA A 566 -3.40 -32.51 9.48
N CYS A 567 -3.88 -31.91 8.39
CA CYS A 567 -3.02 -31.33 7.35
C CYS A 567 -2.28 -30.09 7.88
N TYR A 568 -2.95 -29.23 8.67
CA TYR A 568 -2.29 -28.07 9.27
C TYR A 568 -1.33 -28.47 10.41
N GLU A 569 -1.66 -29.49 11.20
CA GLU A 569 -0.76 -30.05 12.19
C GLU A 569 0.52 -30.59 11.53
N LYS A 570 0.39 -31.32 10.41
CA LYS A 570 1.54 -31.75 9.61
C LYS A 570 2.36 -30.58 9.07
N ALA A 571 1.71 -29.50 8.62
CA ALA A 571 2.39 -28.28 8.20
C ALA A 571 3.20 -27.64 9.35
N LEU A 572 2.70 -27.70 10.59
CA LEU A 572 3.43 -27.22 11.78
C LEU A 572 4.61 -28.11 12.13
N GLU A 573 4.46 -29.43 12.06
CA GLU A 573 5.57 -30.38 12.29
C GLU A 573 6.71 -30.12 11.30
N VAL A 574 6.39 -30.06 10.01
CA VAL A 574 7.38 -29.88 8.94
C VAL A 574 8.05 -28.51 8.99
N SER A 575 7.34 -27.47 9.44
CA SER A 575 7.89 -26.11 9.55
C SER A 575 8.65 -25.85 10.85
N ASN A 576 8.75 -26.82 11.76
CA ASN A 576 9.21 -26.61 13.15
C ASN A 576 8.43 -25.48 13.85
N ASN A 577 7.10 -25.49 13.71
CA ASN A 577 6.17 -24.54 14.32
C ASN A 577 6.34 -23.06 13.88
N ARG A 578 6.99 -22.83 12.72
CA ARG A 578 7.23 -21.50 12.14
C ARG A 578 6.17 -21.05 11.12
N SER A 579 5.27 -21.94 10.68
CA SER A 579 4.20 -21.57 9.76
C SER A 579 3.12 -20.76 10.47
N ALA A 580 3.08 -19.44 10.23
CA ALA A 580 2.01 -18.59 10.75
C ALA A 580 0.66 -18.98 10.15
N ARG A 581 0.63 -19.25 8.84
CA ARG A 581 -0.59 -19.65 8.11
C ARG A 581 -1.27 -20.88 8.73
N ALA A 582 -0.52 -21.95 9.02
CA ALA A 582 -1.09 -23.17 9.61
C ALA A 582 -1.76 -22.90 10.98
N LYS A 583 -1.12 -22.09 11.85
CA LYS A 583 -1.70 -21.68 13.13
C LYS A 583 -3.00 -20.89 12.94
N ARG A 584 -3.06 -20.00 11.95
CA ARG A 584 -4.26 -19.22 11.64
C ARG A 584 -5.40 -20.11 11.14
N CYS A 585 -5.12 -21.08 10.26
CA CYS A 585 -6.14 -22.01 9.79
C CYS A 585 -6.72 -22.85 10.93
N LEU A 586 -5.86 -23.38 11.82
CA LEU A 586 -6.31 -24.08 13.03
C LEU A 586 -7.12 -23.17 13.96
N ALA A 587 -6.73 -21.90 14.10
CA ALA A 587 -7.45 -20.92 14.89
C ALA A 587 -8.85 -20.63 14.34
N TYR A 588 -8.99 -20.51 13.01
CA TYR A 588 -10.28 -20.37 12.33
C TYR A 588 -11.17 -21.60 12.51
N ASN A 589 -10.62 -22.81 12.35
CA ASN A 589 -11.38 -24.05 12.54
C ASN A 589 -11.85 -24.19 13.99
N ALA A 590 -11.01 -23.88 14.96
CA ALA A 590 -11.38 -23.84 16.38
C ALA A 590 -12.50 -22.81 16.65
N TYR A 591 -12.43 -21.62 16.03
CA TYR A 591 -13.50 -20.61 16.14
C TYR A 591 -14.84 -21.14 15.59
N GLY A 592 -14.81 -21.78 14.42
CA GLY A 592 -15.99 -22.37 13.79
C GLY A 592 -16.64 -23.49 14.62
N ARG A 593 -15.84 -24.26 15.38
CA ARG A 593 -16.33 -25.27 16.33
C ARG A 593 -16.83 -24.69 17.66
N GLY A 594 -16.70 -23.39 17.90
CA GLY A 594 -17.04 -22.75 19.17
C GLY A 594 -15.97 -22.89 20.26
N GLU A 595 -14.79 -23.42 19.93
CA GLU A 595 -13.63 -23.54 20.83
C GLU A 595 -12.89 -22.20 20.94
N TYR A 596 -13.58 -21.15 21.43
CA TYR A 596 -13.10 -19.77 21.37
C TYR A 596 -11.79 -19.54 22.15
N GLU A 597 -11.60 -20.20 23.29
CA GLU A 597 -10.35 -20.08 24.07
C GLU A 597 -9.15 -20.71 23.34
N LYS A 598 -9.34 -21.87 22.71
CA LYS A 598 -8.30 -22.49 21.89
C LYS A 598 -7.98 -21.63 20.67
N SER A 599 -9.01 -21.07 20.02
CA SER A 599 -8.85 -20.14 18.90
C SER A 599 -8.04 -18.91 19.31
N LYS A 600 -8.34 -18.31 20.47
CA LYS A 600 -7.60 -17.17 21.04
C LYS A 600 -6.10 -17.47 21.17
N ILE A 601 -5.75 -18.60 21.82
CA ILE A 601 -4.34 -19.01 22.02
C ILE A 601 -3.63 -19.25 20.68
N LEU A 602 -4.30 -19.90 19.73
CA LEU A 602 -3.73 -20.15 18.40
C LEU A 602 -3.49 -18.84 17.64
N TRP A 603 -4.43 -17.90 17.69
CA TRP A 603 -4.25 -16.56 17.12
C TRP A 603 -3.08 -15.80 17.75
N GLU A 604 -2.96 -15.80 19.07
CA GLU A 604 -1.80 -15.21 19.77
C GLU A 604 -0.49 -15.82 19.30
N SER A 605 -0.45 -17.15 19.19
CA SER A 605 0.75 -17.87 18.73
C SER A 605 1.09 -17.60 17.26
N ALA A 606 0.10 -17.29 16.42
CA ALA A 606 0.28 -16.91 15.03
C ALA A 606 0.77 -15.45 14.90
N LEU A 607 0.20 -14.55 15.71
CA LEU A 607 0.54 -13.13 15.74
C LEU A 607 1.89 -12.86 16.41
N ALA A 608 2.35 -13.77 17.28
CA ALA A 608 3.72 -13.76 17.80
C ALA A 608 4.75 -14.04 16.70
N LEU A 609 4.38 -14.78 15.65
CA LEU A 609 5.25 -14.99 14.48
C LEU A 609 5.16 -13.81 13.50
N ASN A 610 3.95 -13.37 13.16
CA ASN A 610 3.71 -12.21 12.31
C ASN A 610 2.75 -11.21 12.98
N SER A 611 3.30 -10.13 13.54
CA SER A 611 2.52 -9.08 14.20
C SER A 611 1.88 -8.08 13.24
N LEU A 612 2.31 -8.01 11.97
CA LEU A 612 1.83 -7.05 10.97
C LEU A 612 0.62 -7.56 10.16
N TYR A 613 -0.07 -8.58 10.67
CA TYR A 613 -1.24 -9.18 10.05
C TYR A 613 -2.54 -8.63 10.67
N SER A 614 -3.06 -7.54 10.09
CA SER A 614 -4.26 -6.83 10.60
C SER A 614 -5.49 -7.74 10.78
N ASN A 615 -5.80 -8.55 9.77
CA ASN A 615 -6.94 -9.48 9.83
C ASN A 615 -6.82 -10.48 10.99
N GLY A 616 -5.61 -10.86 11.39
CA GLY A 616 -5.40 -11.75 12.53
C GLY A 616 -5.67 -11.06 13.86
N TRP A 617 -5.32 -9.79 14.01
CA TRP A 617 -5.68 -9.00 15.20
C TRP A 617 -7.19 -8.83 15.34
N PHE A 618 -7.89 -8.61 14.22
CA PHE A 618 -9.35 -8.59 14.19
C PHE A 618 -9.93 -9.96 14.58
N ALA A 619 -9.41 -11.05 14.01
CA ALA A 619 -9.87 -12.41 14.33
C ALA A 619 -9.59 -12.79 15.79
N LEU A 620 -8.44 -12.40 16.34
CA LEU A 620 -8.12 -12.54 17.76
C LEU A 620 -9.13 -11.77 18.61
N GLY A 621 -9.43 -10.51 18.25
CA GLY A 621 -10.41 -9.69 18.95
C GLY A 621 -11.80 -10.34 18.95
N ALA A 622 -12.23 -10.90 17.83
CA ALA A 622 -13.48 -11.63 17.70
C ALA A 622 -13.51 -12.93 18.52
N ALA A 623 -12.41 -13.70 18.53
CA ALA A 623 -12.26 -14.91 19.34
C ALA A 623 -12.31 -14.59 20.84
N ALA A 624 -11.56 -13.58 21.29
CA ALA A 624 -11.54 -13.11 22.67
C ALA A 624 -12.92 -12.60 23.12
N LEU A 625 -13.62 -11.85 22.26
CA LEU A 625 -14.97 -11.37 22.57
C LEU A 625 -15.96 -12.52 22.80
N LYS A 626 -15.91 -13.57 21.95
CA LYS A 626 -16.74 -14.77 22.12
C LYS A 626 -16.33 -15.60 23.34
N ALA A 627 -15.05 -15.58 23.70
CA ALA A 627 -14.53 -16.13 24.95
C ALA A 627 -14.86 -15.27 26.19
N ARG A 628 -15.55 -14.13 26.02
CA ARG A 628 -15.90 -13.15 27.08
C ARG A 628 -14.70 -12.43 27.71
N ASP A 629 -13.56 -12.43 27.02
CA ASP A 629 -12.36 -11.69 27.39
C ASP A 629 -12.39 -10.29 26.75
N VAL A 630 -13.08 -9.36 27.41
CA VAL A 630 -13.35 -8.00 26.90
C VAL A 630 -12.07 -7.18 26.74
N GLU A 631 -11.11 -7.31 27.67
CA GLU A 631 -9.86 -6.57 27.62
C GLU A 631 -8.99 -7.02 26.44
N LYS A 632 -8.87 -8.33 26.25
CA LYS A 632 -8.12 -8.86 25.10
C LYS A 632 -8.81 -8.58 23.78
N ALA A 633 -10.14 -8.57 23.75
CA ALA A 633 -10.90 -8.18 22.57
C ALA A 633 -10.60 -6.72 22.17
N LEU A 634 -10.59 -5.81 23.15
CA LEU A 634 -10.28 -4.41 22.93
C LEU A 634 -8.85 -4.22 22.43
N ASP A 635 -7.87 -4.89 23.02
CA ASP A 635 -6.47 -4.88 22.56
C ASP A 635 -6.35 -5.41 21.11
N GLY A 636 -7.00 -6.53 20.81
CA GLY A 636 -7.02 -7.11 19.46
C GLY A 636 -7.58 -6.16 18.41
N PHE A 637 -8.76 -5.59 18.63
CA PHE A 637 -9.34 -4.64 17.68
C PHE A 637 -8.55 -3.34 17.59
N THR A 638 -7.99 -2.84 18.70
CA THR A 638 -7.15 -1.63 18.72
C THR A 638 -5.91 -1.82 17.86
N ARG A 639 -5.25 -2.99 17.96
CA ARG A 639 -4.10 -3.31 17.09
C ARG A 639 -4.50 -3.49 15.63
N ALA A 640 -5.68 -4.04 15.36
CA ALA A 640 -6.20 -4.14 13.99
C ALA A 640 -6.33 -2.75 13.34
N VAL A 641 -6.94 -1.77 14.04
CA VAL A 641 -7.11 -0.40 13.48
C VAL A 641 -5.79 0.40 13.42
N GLN A 642 -4.80 0.07 14.24
CA GLN A 642 -3.46 0.66 14.11
C GLN A 642 -2.74 0.21 12.84
N LEU A 643 -2.98 -1.03 12.40
CA LEU A 643 -2.38 -1.59 11.18
C LEU A 643 -3.22 -1.34 9.93
N ASP A 644 -4.53 -1.23 10.11
CA ASP A 644 -5.52 -0.94 9.07
C ASP A 644 -6.55 0.06 9.60
N PRO A 645 -6.26 1.37 9.50
CA PRO A 645 -7.14 2.43 9.97
C PRO A 645 -8.51 2.45 9.29
N GLU A 646 -8.64 1.83 8.11
CA GLU A 646 -9.86 1.83 7.30
C GLU A 646 -10.86 0.74 7.72
N ASN A 647 -10.47 -0.15 8.63
CA ASN A 647 -11.34 -1.23 9.09
C ASN A 647 -12.47 -0.70 9.98
N GLY A 648 -13.54 -0.23 9.35
CA GLY A 648 -14.73 0.30 10.02
C GLY A 648 -15.44 -0.71 10.93
N GLU A 649 -15.30 -2.02 10.68
CA GLU A 649 -15.85 -3.06 11.56
C GLU A 649 -15.07 -3.19 12.86
N ALA A 650 -13.73 -3.08 12.79
CA ALA A 650 -12.87 -3.06 13.97
C ALA A 650 -13.17 -1.83 14.83
N TRP A 651 -13.29 -0.64 14.23
CA TRP A 651 -13.69 0.58 14.93
C TRP A 651 -15.06 0.47 15.59
N ASN A 652 -16.04 -0.12 14.90
CA ASN A 652 -17.36 -0.39 15.49
C ASN A 652 -17.26 -1.33 16.70
N ASN A 653 -16.47 -2.41 16.61
CA ASN A 653 -16.29 -3.33 17.74
C ASN A 653 -15.60 -2.64 18.93
N ILE A 654 -14.58 -1.79 18.70
CA ILE A 654 -13.96 -0.95 19.74
C ILE A 654 -15.01 -0.06 20.41
N ALA A 655 -15.86 0.60 19.60
CA ALA A 655 -16.89 1.48 20.10
C ALA A 655 -17.92 0.75 20.97
N CYS A 656 -18.40 -0.42 20.53
CA CYS A 656 -19.29 -1.28 21.32
C CYS A 656 -18.63 -1.78 22.61
N LEU A 657 -17.35 -2.13 22.60
CA LEU A 657 -16.63 -2.54 23.81
C LEU A 657 -16.50 -1.38 24.81
N HIS A 658 -16.22 -0.17 24.35
CA HIS A 658 -16.24 1.02 25.20
C HIS A 658 -17.64 1.32 25.76
N MET A 659 -18.70 1.09 24.98
CA MET A 659 -20.08 1.20 25.46
C MET A 659 -20.37 0.20 26.59
N ILE A 660 -19.93 -1.06 26.46
CA ILE A 660 -20.04 -2.08 27.52
C ILE A 660 -19.26 -1.65 28.78
N LYS A 661 -18.08 -1.03 28.60
CA LYS A 661 -17.27 -0.47 29.70
C LYS A 661 -17.80 0.87 30.24
N LYS A 662 -18.95 1.36 29.77
CA LYS A 662 -19.57 2.66 30.13
C LYS A 662 -18.66 3.87 29.89
N LYS A 663 -17.79 3.79 28.89
CA LYS A 663 -16.89 4.85 28.43
C LYS A 663 -17.47 5.55 27.21
N SER A 664 -18.52 6.35 27.40
CA SER A 664 -19.30 6.92 26.30
C SER A 664 -18.50 7.90 25.42
N LYS A 665 -17.52 8.63 25.97
CA LYS A 665 -16.69 9.57 25.20
C LYS A 665 -15.78 8.85 24.21
N GLU A 666 -15.09 7.80 24.66
CA GLU A 666 -14.21 6.99 23.83
C GLU A 666 -15.02 6.20 22.79
N SER A 667 -16.19 5.68 23.18
CA SER A 667 -17.12 5.02 22.26
C SER A 667 -17.58 5.96 21.15
N PHE A 668 -17.92 7.21 21.48
CA PHE A 668 -18.34 8.23 20.53
C PHE A 668 -17.26 8.54 19.48
N ILE A 669 -16.00 8.65 19.90
CA ILE A 669 -14.86 8.89 19.00
C ILE A 669 -14.68 7.69 18.07
N ALA A 670 -14.71 6.46 18.59
CA ALA A 670 -14.54 5.25 17.80
C ALA A 670 -15.68 5.05 16.79
N PHE A 671 -16.94 5.34 17.14
CA PHE A 671 -18.04 5.31 16.18
C PHE A 671 -17.89 6.35 15.07
N LYS A 672 -17.38 7.55 15.40
CA LYS A 672 -17.13 8.59 14.41
C LYS A 672 -16.10 8.12 13.36
N GLU A 673 -15.03 7.45 13.80
CA GLU A 673 -14.06 6.83 12.89
C GLU A 673 -14.68 5.66 12.10
N ALA A 674 -15.46 4.79 12.74
CA ALA A 674 -16.16 3.70 12.05
C ALA A 674 -17.05 4.20 10.90
N LEU A 675 -17.84 5.25 11.16
CA LEU A 675 -18.76 5.88 10.20
C LEU A 675 -18.06 6.72 9.13
N LYS A 676 -16.75 6.97 9.26
CA LYS A 676 -15.96 7.54 8.16
C LYS A 676 -15.78 6.53 7.04
N TYR A 677 -15.56 5.26 7.38
CA TYR A 677 -15.26 4.20 6.42
C TYR A 677 -16.46 3.33 6.06
N LYS A 678 -17.38 3.06 7.00
CA LYS A 678 -18.57 2.22 6.78
C LYS A 678 -19.86 2.95 7.16
N ARG A 679 -20.51 3.57 6.17
CA ARG A 679 -21.77 4.32 6.35
C ARG A 679 -23.03 3.51 6.08
N ASP A 680 -22.88 2.31 5.50
CA ASP A 680 -24.01 1.53 4.97
C ASP A 680 -24.71 0.64 6.01
N SER A 681 -24.24 0.66 7.27
CA SER A 681 -24.83 -0.11 8.36
C SER A 681 -25.74 0.74 9.23
N TRP A 682 -27.06 0.52 9.17
CA TRP A 682 -28.02 1.22 10.03
C TRP A 682 -27.80 0.91 11.52
N GLN A 683 -27.32 -0.30 11.86
CA GLN A 683 -27.00 -0.68 13.25
C GLN A 683 -25.88 0.18 13.85
N MET A 684 -24.91 0.57 13.02
CA MET A 684 -23.82 1.46 13.48
C MET A 684 -24.36 2.86 13.78
N TRP A 685 -25.26 3.37 12.92
CA TRP A 685 -25.93 4.65 13.14
C TRP A 685 -26.83 4.65 14.37
N GLU A 686 -27.55 3.55 14.64
CA GLU A 686 -28.41 3.39 15.83
C GLU A 686 -27.58 3.38 17.13
N ASN A 687 -26.48 2.60 17.17
CA ASN A 687 -25.58 2.62 18.32
C ASN A 687 -24.90 3.99 18.49
N TYR A 688 -24.51 4.64 17.38
CA TYR A 688 -23.93 5.97 17.42
C TYR A 688 -24.93 7.03 17.91
N SER A 689 -26.21 6.96 17.54
CA SER A 689 -27.22 7.91 18.05
C SER A 689 -27.38 7.82 19.56
N GLN A 690 -27.38 6.61 20.11
CA GLN A 690 -27.46 6.40 21.56
C GLN A 690 -26.22 6.98 22.26
N VAL A 691 -25.02 6.65 21.78
CA VAL A 691 -23.77 7.11 22.40
C VAL A 691 -23.57 8.62 22.25
N ALA A 692 -23.97 9.21 21.11
CA ALA A 692 -23.94 10.67 20.92
C ALA A 692 -24.87 11.39 21.91
N PHE A 693 -26.06 10.82 22.18
CA PHE A 693 -26.97 11.32 23.21
C PHE A 693 -26.34 11.22 24.60
N ASP A 694 -25.74 10.07 24.96
CA ASP A 694 -25.10 9.85 26.26
C ASP A 694 -23.93 10.82 26.52
N VAL A 695 -23.23 11.26 25.48
CA VAL A 695 -22.16 12.28 25.59
C VAL A 695 -22.71 13.71 25.65
N GLY A 696 -24.00 13.91 25.31
CA GLY A 696 -24.68 15.20 25.26
C GLY A 696 -24.61 15.91 23.91
N ASN A 697 -24.14 15.23 22.85
CA ASN A 697 -24.11 15.78 21.49
C ASN A 697 -25.41 15.46 20.75
N ILE A 698 -26.45 16.23 21.08
CA ILE A 698 -27.81 16.01 20.59
C ILE A 698 -27.92 16.19 19.07
N GLY A 699 -27.19 17.15 18.49
CA GLY A 699 -27.24 17.41 17.05
C GLY A 699 -26.82 16.21 16.21
N GLN A 700 -25.71 15.57 16.58
CA GLN A 700 -25.23 14.36 15.91
C GLN A 700 -26.10 13.14 16.19
N SER A 701 -26.70 13.06 17.38
CA SER A 701 -27.68 12.02 17.70
C SER A 701 -28.91 12.10 16.77
N LEU A 702 -29.49 13.30 16.59
CA LEU A 702 -30.61 13.52 15.67
C LEU A 702 -30.24 13.25 14.20
N GLU A 703 -29.04 13.67 13.77
CA GLU A 703 -28.55 13.37 12.43
C GLU A 703 -28.42 11.86 12.19
N ALA A 704 -27.89 11.13 13.17
CA ALA A 704 -27.78 9.68 13.13
C ALA A 704 -29.15 8.99 13.08
N ILE A 705 -30.13 9.42 13.89
CA ILE A 705 -31.51 8.92 13.84
C ILE A 705 -32.12 9.14 12.44
N LYS A 706 -31.92 10.33 11.85
CA LYS A 706 -32.38 10.62 10.50
C LYS A 706 -31.72 9.70 9.46
N MET A 707 -30.44 9.39 9.60
CA MET A 707 -29.77 8.41 8.73
C MET A 707 -30.36 7.02 8.87
N VAL A 708 -30.64 6.54 10.10
CA VAL A 708 -31.31 5.25 10.34
C VAL A 708 -32.68 5.22 9.65
N LEU A 709 -33.47 6.27 9.79
CA LEU A 709 -34.79 6.38 9.14
C LEU A 709 -34.67 6.32 7.62
N ASN A 710 -33.77 7.11 7.03
CA ASN A 710 -33.55 7.13 5.60
C ASN A 710 -33.09 5.76 5.05
N MET A 711 -32.16 5.10 5.74
CA MET A 711 -31.60 3.81 5.31
C MET A 711 -32.60 2.66 5.46
N THR A 712 -33.46 2.71 6.47
CA THR A 712 -34.46 1.68 6.72
C THR A 712 -35.79 1.96 6.03
N ASN A 713 -35.88 3.01 5.20
CA ASN A 713 -37.13 3.50 4.60
C ASN A 713 -38.23 3.70 5.66
N ASN A 714 -37.87 4.36 6.76
CA ASN A 714 -38.71 4.69 7.92
C ASN A 714 -39.31 3.48 8.65
N LYS A 715 -38.71 2.28 8.54
CA LYS A 715 -39.19 1.06 9.22
C LYS A 715 -38.71 0.93 10.67
N ARG A 716 -37.50 1.43 10.96
CA ARG A 716 -36.90 1.41 12.30
C ARG A 716 -37.01 2.79 12.91
N ILE A 717 -37.71 2.89 14.04
CA ILE A 717 -37.87 4.12 14.80
C ILE A 717 -37.52 3.81 16.25
N ASP A 718 -36.50 4.46 16.78
CA ASP A 718 -36.18 4.40 18.21
C ASP A 718 -37.00 5.47 18.95
N VAL A 719 -38.19 5.07 19.38
CA VAL A 719 -39.14 5.95 20.07
C VAL A 719 -38.62 6.34 21.45
N GLU A 720 -37.97 5.42 22.16
CA GLU A 720 -37.45 5.66 23.50
C GLU A 720 -36.34 6.71 23.49
N LEU A 721 -35.43 6.65 22.52
CA LEU A 721 -34.37 7.64 22.38
C LEU A 721 -34.93 9.03 21.99
N LEU A 722 -35.91 9.07 21.08
CA LEU A 722 -36.56 10.33 20.70
C LEU A 722 -37.28 10.99 21.89
N GLU A 723 -37.96 10.20 22.72
CA GLU A 723 -38.61 10.69 23.94
C GLU A 723 -37.58 11.23 24.94
N LYS A 724 -36.48 10.51 25.16
CA LYS A 724 -35.37 10.98 26.03
C LYS A 724 -34.75 12.29 25.53
N ILE A 725 -34.56 12.43 24.21
CA ILE A 725 -34.03 13.66 23.61
C ILE A 725 -35.02 14.81 23.81
N MET A 726 -36.32 14.57 23.62
CA MET A 726 -37.37 15.57 23.83
C MET A 726 -37.40 16.04 25.28
N GLN A 727 -37.45 15.12 26.24
CA GLN A 727 -37.41 15.43 27.67
C GLN A 727 -36.14 16.21 28.04
N TYR A 728 -34.98 15.80 27.54
CA TYR A 728 -33.72 16.51 27.77
C TYR A 728 -33.73 17.95 27.23
N LEU A 729 -34.30 18.17 26.04
CA LEU A 729 -34.43 19.51 25.46
C LEU A 729 -35.46 20.37 26.22
N GLU A 730 -36.57 19.77 26.67
CA GLU A 730 -37.59 20.43 27.50
C GLU A 730 -37.05 20.83 28.88
N GLU A 731 -36.31 19.94 29.55
CA GLU A 731 -35.63 20.23 30.82
C GLU A 731 -34.61 21.36 30.67
N ARG A 732 -33.81 21.34 29.60
CA ARG A 732 -32.82 22.38 29.29
C ARG A 732 -33.47 23.74 29.01
N THR A 733 -34.71 23.75 28.55
CA THR A 733 -35.52 24.95 28.31
C THR A 733 -36.19 25.42 29.61
N SER A 734 -36.72 24.49 30.41
CA SER A 734 -37.45 24.74 31.67
C SER A 734 -36.54 25.17 32.82
N ALA A 735 -35.39 24.52 33.01
CA ALA A 735 -34.41 24.87 34.05
C ALA A 735 -33.83 26.29 33.90
N ARG A 736 -34.00 26.91 32.72
CA ARG A 736 -33.57 28.28 32.43
C ARG A 736 -34.68 29.31 32.65
N LEU A 737 -35.95 28.95 32.41
CA LEU A 737 -37.08 29.80 32.80
C LEU A 737 -37.08 30.07 34.32
N THR A 738 -36.71 29.06 35.12
CA THR A 738 -36.56 29.19 36.57
C THR A 738 -35.30 29.96 37.02
N ALA A 739 -34.23 29.96 36.21
CA ALA A 739 -33.01 30.73 36.51
C ALA A 739 -33.19 32.23 36.23
N VAL A 740 -34.06 32.59 35.27
CA VAL A 740 -34.41 33.98 34.96
C VAL A 740 -35.36 34.55 36.02
N THR A 741 -36.21 33.73 36.66
CA THR A 741 -37.16 34.21 37.68
C THR A 741 -36.56 34.38 39.08
N ASN A 742 -35.41 33.76 39.38
CA ASN A 742 -34.78 33.84 40.71
C ASN A 742 -33.83 35.02 40.88
N ASP A 743 -33.53 35.79 39.83
CA ASP A 743 -32.76 37.04 39.92
C ASP A 743 -33.63 38.25 40.33
N ASP A 744 -34.96 38.09 40.44
CA ASP A 744 -35.90 39.17 40.77
C ASP A 744 -36.28 39.28 42.26
N ASP A 745 -35.83 38.37 43.14
CA ASP A 745 -36.15 38.41 44.59
C ASP A 745 -34.90 38.59 45.47
N LEU A 746 -34.50 39.85 45.69
CA LEU A 746 -33.57 40.26 46.76
C LEU A 746 -34.17 41.45 47.54
N PRO A 747 -34.45 41.34 48.85
CA PRO A 747 -34.88 42.48 49.64
C PRO A 747 -33.69 43.37 49.99
N SER A 748 -33.89 44.67 49.81
CA SER A 748 -32.96 45.75 50.11
C SER A 748 -32.47 45.72 51.56
N GLN A 749 -31.20 45.40 51.80
CA GLN A 749 -30.46 45.91 52.97
C GLN A 749 -29.00 46.23 52.62
N THR A 750 -28.62 47.44 53.00
CA THR A 750 -27.34 48.12 52.90
C THR A 750 -26.29 47.53 53.85
N SER A 751 -25.09 47.19 53.36
CA SER A 751 -23.81 47.51 54.02
C SER A 751 -22.59 47.11 53.16
N SER A 752 -21.70 48.09 53.02
CA SER A 752 -20.30 48.10 52.59
C SER A 752 -19.47 46.81 52.75
N ASP A 753 -18.80 46.35 51.69
CA ASP A 753 -17.36 46.56 51.46
C ASP A 753 -16.74 45.61 50.39
N SER A 754 -15.86 46.19 49.55
CA SER A 754 -14.75 45.58 48.77
C SER A 754 -15.02 44.79 47.46
N ILE A 755 -14.44 45.33 46.38
CA ILE A 755 -14.18 44.79 45.01
C ILE A 755 -12.64 44.71 44.90
N PRO A 756 -11.99 43.68 44.29
CA PRO A 756 -12.07 43.47 42.83
C PRO A 756 -11.95 42.03 42.28
N CYS A 757 -12.75 41.71 41.24
CA CYS A 757 -12.29 41.24 39.92
C CYS A 757 -13.46 41.12 38.94
N SER A 758 -13.31 41.77 37.78
CA SER A 758 -14.27 41.90 36.69
C SER A 758 -14.48 40.58 35.92
N VAL A 759 -15.67 40.00 36.02
CA VAL A 759 -16.20 39.05 35.02
C VAL A 759 -17.08 39.85 34.06
N ASN A 760 -16.69 39.91 32.78
CA ASN A 760 -17.45 40.63 31.74
C ASN A 760 -18.87 40.05 31.58
N PRO A 761 -19.95 40.83 31.84
CA PRO A 761 -21.34 40.36 31.68
C PRO A 761 -21.74 40.09 30.21
N SER A 762 -21.10 40.78 29.26
CA SER A 762 -21.41 40.68 27.82
C SER A 762 -21.01 39.32 27.21
N ALA A 763 -19.91 38.72 27.66
CA ALA A 763 -19.43 37.44 27.15
C ALA A 763 -20.36 36.28 27.56
N ASN A 764 -20.99 36.36 28.74
CA ASN A 764 -22.01 35.39 29.16
C ASN A 764 -23.33 35.57 28.42
N ALA A 765 -23.74 36.81 28.13
CA ALA A 765 -24.94 37.10 27.35
C ALA A 765 -24.84 36.58 25.90
N GLU A 766 -23.71 36.79 25.22
CA GLU A 766 -23.47 36.27 23.86
C GLU A 766 -23.40 34.75 23.82
N LYS A 767 -22.72 34.13 24.80
CA LYS A 767 -22.63 32.66 24.92
C LYS A 767 -24.00 32.04 25.24
N ASN A 768 -24.86 32.75 25.96
CA ASN A 768 -26.24 32.34 26.22
C ASN A 768 -27.15 32.49 25.00
N ALA A 769 -27.01 33.60 24.25
CA ALA A 769 -27.75 33.83 23.00
C ALA A 769 -27.37 32.80 21.91
N GLY A 770 -26.09 32.43 21.81
CA GLY A 770 -25.64 31.37 20.90
C GLY A 770 -26.24 30.00 21.22
N ARG A 771 -26.33 29.65 22.51
CA ARG A 771 -26.96 28.40 22.98
C ARG A 771 -28.47 28.35 22.79
N LEU A 772 -29.14 29.51 22.80
CA LEU A 772 -30.59 29.61 22.53
C LEU A 772 -30.90 29.28 21.05
N ARG A 773 -30.17 29.89 20.13
CA ARG A 773 -30.30 29.60 18.68
C ARG A 773 -30.00 28.15 18.37
N GLU A 774 -28.99 27.57 19.03
CA GLU A 774 -28.65 26.15 18.90
C GLU A 774 -29.81 25.25 19.37
N ASN A 775 -30.40 25.53 20.53
CA ASN A 775 -31.54 24.75 21.05
C ASN A 775 -32.79 24.87 20.14
N GLU A 776 -33.11 26.06 19.63
CA GLU A 776 -34.21 26.26 18.68
C GLU A 776 -34.00 25.46 17.40
N HIS A 777 -32.78 25.48 16.86
CA HIS A 777 -32.42 24.69 15.68
C HIS A 777 -32.53 23.18 15.95
N LEU A 778 -32.16 22.70 17.14
CA LEU A 778 -32.30 21.30 17.52
C LEU A 778 -33.77 20.87 17.66
N LEU A 779 -34.63 21.72 18.22
CA LEU A 779 -36.08 21.48 18.31
C LEU A 779 -36.73 21.46 16.92
N GLU A 780 -36.35 22.39 16.04
CA GLU A 780 -36.83 22.39 14.66
C GLU A 780 -36.38 21.12 13.91
N PHE A 781 -35.14 20.67 14.15
CA PHE A 781 -34.62 19.46 13.53
C PHE A 781 -35.33 18.20 14.03
N LEU A 782 -35.57 18.10 15.34
CA LEU A 782 -36.39 17.05 15.94
C LEU A 782 -37.81 17.05 15.37
N GLY A 783 -38.42 18.23 15.21
CA GLY A 783 -39.74 18.40 14.58
C GLY A 783 -39.79 17.86 13.16
N LYS A 784 -38.76 18.11 12.34
CA LYS A 784 -38.63 17.55 10.98
C LYS A 784 -38.57 16.03 10.98
N ILE A 785 -37.83 15.43 11.91
CA ILE A 785 -37.73 13.98 12.07
C ILE A 785 -39.09 13.38 12.47
N LEU A 786 -39.77 13.98 13.45
CA LEU A 786 -41.10 13.54 13.89
C LEU A 786 -42.14 13.68 12.77
N GLN A 787 -42.06 14.73 11.95
CA GLN A 787 -42.93 14.90 10.78
C GLN A 787 -42.70 13.81 9.72
N GLN A 788 -41.44 13.44 9.44
CA GLN A 788 -41.10 12.34 8.53
C GLN A 788 -41.68 11.00 9.03
N VAL A 789 -41.58 10.73 10.33
CA VAL A 789 -42.17 9.55 10.96
C VAL A 789 -43.70 9.57 10.86
N SER A 790 -44.34 10.69 11.23
CA SER A 790 -45.79 10.86 11.20
C SER A 790 -46.39 10.68 9.80
N ASN A 791 -45.78 11.27 8.77
CA ASN A 791 -46.24 11.10 7.39
C ASN A 791 -46.23 9.63 6.95
N THR A 792 -45.25 8.86 7.41
CA THR A 792 -45.16 7.42 7.11
C THR A 792 -46.28 6.64 7.80
N LEU A 793 -46.54 6.93 9.08
CA LEU A 793 -47.64 6.34 9.85
C LEU A 793 -49.02 6.73 9.29
N MET A 794 -49.19 7.97 8.85
CA MET A 794 -50.44 8.44 8.24
C MET A 794 -50.73 7.71 6.91
N VAL A 795 -49.70 7.46 6.10
CA VAL A 795 -49.83 6.67 4.86
C VAL A 795 -50.21 5.22 5.17
N VAL A 796 -49.64 4.61 6.22
CA VAL A 796 -50.03 3.26 6.67
C VAL A 796 -51.47 3.23 7.18
N LEU A 797 -51.90 4.24 7.95
CA LEU A 797 -53.28 4.37 8.43
C LEU A 797 -54.28 4.62 7.29
N LEU A 798 -53.90 5.41 6.27
CA LEU A 798 -54.69 5.62 5.05
C LEU A 798 -54.79 4.35 4.20
N LEU A 799 -53.70 3.59 4.08
CA LEU A 799 -53.72 2.29 3.39
C LEU A 799 -54.57 1.27 4.16
N PHE A 800 -54.52 1.27 5.49
CA PHE A 800 -55.40 0.45 6.32
C PHE A 800 -56.86 0.89 6.23
N SER A 801 -57.17 2.19 6.18
CA SER A 801 -58.54 2.67 6.01
C SER A 801 -59.10 2.32 4.64
N LEU A 802 -58.28 2.42 3.58
CA LEU A 802 -58.62 1.97 2.22
C LEU A 802 -58.80 0.44 2.15
N LEU A 803 -57.99 -0.33 2.89
CA LEU A 803 -58.14 -1.78 2.99
C LEU A 803 -59.43 -2.16 3.74
N ILE A 804 -59.76 -1.44 4.81
CA ILE A 804 -61.02 -1.60 5.54
C ILE A 804 -62.21 -1.19 4.68
N GLU A 805 -62.13 -0.11 3.89
CA GLU A 805 -63.15 0.27 2.91
C GLU A 805 -63.30 -0.78 1.80
N SER A 806 -62.20 -1.39 1.35
CA SER A 806 -62.19 -2.50 0.40
C SER A 806 -62.86 -3.75 0.98
N VAL A 807 -62.53 -4.12 2.22
CA VAL A 807 -63.14 -5.25 2.94
C VAL A 807 -64.62 -4.96 3.27
N ALA A 808 -64.98 -3.71 3.56
CA ALA A 808 -66.36 -3.27 3.75
C ALA A 808 -67.17 -3.33 2.43
N LYS A 809 -66.55 -3.00 1.28
CA LYS A 809 -67.15 -3.17 -0.05
C LYS A 809 -67.36 -4.65 -0.40
N LEU A 810 -66.45 -5.54 0.02
CA LEU A 810 -66.61 -7.00 -0.10
C LEU A 810 -67.69 -7.56 0.85
N SER A 811 -67.81 -7.01 2.06
CA SER A 811 -68.84 -7.34 3.05
C SER A 811 -70.25 -6.89 2.64
N HIS A 812 -70.37 -5.80 1.87
CA HIS A 812 -71.65 -5.32 1.35
C HIS A 812 -72.35 -6.26 0.33
N ALA A 813 -71.73 -7.39 -0.01
CA ALA A 813 -72.38 -8.49 -0.74
C ALA A 813 -73.26 -9.41 0.14
N GLY A 814 -73.36 -9.17 1.46
CA GLY A 814 -74.23 -9.92 2.36
C GLY A 814 -74.95 -9.03 3.37
N HIS A 815 -76.28 -8.93 3.27
CA HIS A 815 -77.14 -8.13 4.14
C HIS A 815 -76.99 -8.42 5.64
N GLN A 816 -76.76 -7.39 6.48
CA GLN A 816 -77.72 -6.86 7.48
C GLN A 816 -77.09 -5.80 8.41
N LYS A 817 -77.94 -4.89 8.90
CA LYS A 817 -77.69 -3.61 9.58
C LYS A 817 -76.81 -3.70 10.84
N LEU A 818 -75.76 -2.87 10.90
CA LEU A 818 -75.24 -2.24 12.13
C LEU A 818 -74.53 -0.92 11.75
N SER A 819 -74.83 0.18 12.47
CA SER A 819 -74.37 1.54 12.11
C SER A 819 -72.84 1.68 12.27
N PRO A 820 -72.07 2.05 11.22
CA PRO A 820 -70.61 2.13 11.28
C PRO A 820 -70.06 3.23 12.20
N TYR A 821 -70.84 4.29 12.43
CA TYR A 821 -70.36 5.49 13.12
C TYR A 821 -70.15 5.31 14.63
N ARG A 822 -70.81 4.37 15.30
CA ARG A 822 -70.62 4.12 16.74
C ARG A 822 -69.43 3.20 17.06
N ILE A 823 -68.94 2.41 16.10
CA ILE A 823 -67.73 1.59 16.26
C ILE A 823 -66.49 2.42 15.95
N LEU A 824 -66.57 3.33 14.96
CA LEU A 824 -65.45 4.18 14.52
C LEU A 824 -64.94 5.15 15.61
N MET A 825 -65.81 5.66 16.48
CA MET A 825 -65.43 6.57 17.58
C MET A 825 -64.90 5.85 18.83
N LEU A 826 -65.34 4.62 19.08
CA LEU A 826 -64.87 3.84 20.23
C LEU A 826 -63.63 2.99 19.91
N SER A 827 -63.37 2.65 18.63
CA SER A 827 -62.15 1.95 18.25
C SER A 827 -60.95 2.88 18.07
N THR A 828 -61.13 4.09 17.54
CA THR A 828 -60.03 5.05 17.33
C THR A 828 -59.46 5.59 18.63
N TYR A 829 -60.29 5.80 19.66
CA TYR A 829 -59.81 6.22 20.98
C TYR A 829 -59.20 5.08 21.82
N HIS A 830 -59.58 3.82 21.55
CA HIS A 830 -59.04 2.66 22.27
C HIS A 830 -57.80 2.03 21.59
N TRP A 831 -57.58 2.28 20.30
CA TRP A 831 -56.43 1.74 19.55
C TRP A 831 -55.16 2.59 19.63
N THR A 832 -55.27 3.92 19.77
CA THR A 832 -54.10 4.80 19.97
C THR A 832 -53.43 4.57 21.33
N SER A 833 -54.18 4.09 22.34
CA SER A 833 -53.66 3.81 23.68
C SER A 833 -52.94 2.45 23.82
N LYS A 834 -53.09 1.51 22.90
CA LYS A 834 -52.57 0.12 23.07
C LYS A 834 -51.49 -0.33 22.09
N PHE A 835 -51.23 0.39 21.00
CA PHE A 835 -50.17 0.03 20.04
C PHE A 835 -48.79 0.63 20.34
N VAL A 836 -48.66 1.39 21.43
CA VAL A 836 -47.38 1.96 21.91
C VAL A 836 -46.64 1.02 22.88
N VAL A 837 -47.19 -0.16 23.21
CA VAL A 837 -46.50 -1.15 24.06
C VAL A 837 -46.62 -2.56 23.49
N ARG A 838 -45.81 -2.87 22.47
CA ARG A 838 -45.17 -4.20 22.28
C ARG A 838 -44.17 -4.22 21.14
#